data_AF-A0A962ETU1-F1
#
_entry.id   AF-A0A962ETU1-F1
#
_cell.length_a   1.000
_cell.length_b   1.000
_cell.length_c   1.000
_cell.angle_alpha   90.00
_cell.angle_beta   90.00
_cell.angle_gamma   90.00
#
_symmetry.space_group_name_H-M   'P 1'
#
loop_
_entity.id
_entity.type
_entity.pdbx_description
1 polymer ?
#
loop_
_entity_poly.entity_id
_entity_poly.type
_entity_poly.pdbx_seq_one_letter_code
_entity_poly.pdbx_strand_id
1 'polypeptide(L)'
;MFKIKSLQFEDFSWHTALSLAVASKVAYDDDSAVKRTTASWGFSDTRIFNVGRTQGFIAENDQVLLVAFRGTDSIADWLGNLNISWVERPYGSIHAGFFSALNLVRDLTGAAIERAVRDKRKIWLTGHSLGGALAALTAGEFAEAGALSGVHTFGQPRLGDLSTQKHFDASFGTRFRRFVNDTDLVTRVPPGFEHVGKLMQFDGTGLLKRAAVEVDGGVPAAQPAMNQAEFEKLKVDIRTVETAFRTSGLEFSDDALDRSVEGLYPSLVSHRISRYVAIISRLATERGESIDPVFLIQNENRKLHRFATENAIEAFDRNTVELSVDSELMPALVRLRDQNWRPPASIRVNSRFGNYATIQAPKSALQALREDASVMSVEASRDGGSEELTRSIPFVKADPLHRPPIDERGGNAIVGLIDTGIDVLHEAFLDGEGNSRILAVWIQNDKTGPSPHALDPAHFTQDFGTVYTQRDIAKFIAQGAVPRLSLRDPLQHGTHVASIAAGRAVGTLGDGVAPDASIIAVVPDTKTRPGDPPSLGYSVSHVDALHFLKSAASGGNTVLAERRPIAVNVSLGMNAGAHDGTSILEGMFDALSGNGRDPGFVIVKSAGNERGHAGHARIDAFLASQPVEWDSLDIDRFEDYIEVWYDGLDELEFKLTAPSGDQSATLSATTPDIRASLGGNVCRLRMTTLHPDNGDSRVVITIVPGSREIQRGRWRLDIEGTLVRSGSPRVDLWIERTNDRALKFTIPDEDMTLSVPGTADTVITVGACHSSLPLRLINVSSYGLTRDRRAKPDVCAPGAHIEAALANTDDHRATIAFPGTSMAAPHVTGALALVLSHRHPQAPNRPQYNARQLRAALCRTAMGVNGRHNSGFGFGMLDAQALFVMLR
;
A
#
# COMPACT_ATOMS: atom_id res chain seq x y z
N MET A 1 -8.33 -3.27 26.78
CA MET A 1 -7.84 -1.95 26.36
C MET A 1 -8.62 -0.82 27.06
N PHE A 2 -9.94 -0.74 26.90
CA PHE A 2 -10.78 0.16 27.72
C PHE A 2 -10.91 -0.35 29.17
N LYS A 3 -10.82 0.54 30.15
CA LYS A 3 -11.06 0.24 31.57
C LYS A 3 -12.01 1.25 32.18
N ILE A 4 -13.25 0.84 32.44
CA ILE A 4 -14.25 1.75 33.05
C ILE A 4 -13.81 2.30 34.42
N LYS A 5 -13.04 1.52 35.20
CA LYS A 5 -12.45 1.98 36.46
C LYS A 5 -11.52 3.18 36.29
N SER A 6 -10.85 3.32 35.13
CA SER A 6 -9.99 4.49 34.86
C SER A 6 -10.78 5.79 34.70
N LEU A 7 -12.10 5.71 34.47
CA LEU A 7 -13.00 6.85 34.38
C LEU A 7 -13.62 7.24 35.73
N GLN A 8 -13.32 6.51 36.81
CA GLN A 8 -13.83 6.81 38.15
C GLN A 8 -12.95 7.82 38.91
N PHE A 9 -11.71 8.03 38.45
CA PHE A 9 -10.73 8.94 39.04
C PHE A 9 -10.56 10.18 38.16
N GLU A 10 -10.39 11.36 38.75
CA GLU A 10 -10.23 12.63 38.01
C GLU A 10 -8.77 12.94 37.65
N ASP A 11 -7.83 12.22 38.27
CA ASP A 11 -6.41 12.35 37.97
C ASP A 11 -6.06 11.73 36.62
N PHE A 12 -4.98 12.24 36.03
CA PHE A 12 -4.47 11.69 34.80
C PHE A 12 -3.91 10.29 35.00
N SER A 13 -4.41 9.37 34.19
CA SER A 13 -3.72 8.13 33.90
C SER A 13 -3.65 7.91 32.39
N TRP A 14 -2.62 7.19 31.96
CA TRP A 14 -2.55 6.73 30.58
C TRP A 14 -3.66 5.73 30.25
N HIS A 15 -4.23 5.06 31.26
CA HIS A 15 -5.42 4.22 31.11
C HIS A 15 -6.69 5.00 30.77
N THR A 16 -6.88 6.15 31.42
CA THR A 16 -7.95 7.09 31.09
C THR A 16 -7.75 7.60 29.66
N ALA A 17 -6.52 7.99 29.30
CA ALA A 17 -6.18 8.42 27.93
C ALA A 17 -6.48 7.32 26.89
N LEU A 18 -6.07 6.08 27.17
CA LEU A 18 -6.31 4.93 26.29
C LEU A 18 -7.80 4.61 26.17
N SER A 19 -8.53 4.61 27.28
CA SER A 19 -9.98 4.34 27.28
C SER A 19 -10.72 5.37 26.44
N LEU A 20 -10.34 6.64 26.52
CA LEU A 20 -10.95 7.71 25.74
C LEU A 20 -10.51 7.70 24.26
N ALA A 21 -9.26 7.30 23.96
CA ALA A 21 -8.80 7.08 22.58
C ALA A 21 -9.54 5.93 21.90
N VAL A 22 -9.75 4.83 22.62
CA VAL A 22 -10.53 3.67 22.15
C VAL A 22 -11.99 4.04 21.99
N ALA A 23 -12.59 4.78 22.92
CA ALA A 23 -13.95 5.29 22.76
C ALA A 23 -14.09 6.20 21.53
N SER A 24 -13.09 7.05 21.26
CA SER A 24 -13.02 7.87 20.04
C SER A 24 -12.89 7.02 18.78
N LYS A 25 -12.19 5.89 18.81
CA LYS A 25 -12.13 4.92 17.70
C LYS A 25 -13.50 4.25 17.49
N VAL A 26 -14.12 3.76 18.56
CA VAL A 26 -15.42 3.08 18.52
C VAL A 26 -16.54 3.99 18.02
N ALA A 27 -16.42 5.31 18.19
CA ALA A 27 -17.39 6.26 17.63
C ALA A 27 -17.51 6.20 16.09
N TYR A 28 -16.54 5.59 15.39
CA TYR A 28 -16.58 5.35 13.94
C TYR A 28 -17.24 4.02 13.54
N ASP A 29 -17.53 3.15 14.50
CA ASP A 29 -18.17 1.85 14.25
C ASP A 29 -19.68 1.99 13.97
N ASP A 30 -20.30 0.94 13.41
CA ASP A 30 -21.74 0.93 13.23
C ASP A 30 -22.50 0.80 14.57
N ASP A 31 -23.76 1.22 14.55
CA ASP A 31 -24.60 1.31 15.76
C ASP A 31 -24.66 0.02 16.58
N SER A 32 -24.65 -1.12 15.90
CA SER A 32 -24.74 -2.41 16.57
C SER A 32 -23.40 -2.79 17.22
N ALA A 33 -22.29 -2.48 16.55
CA ALA A 33 -20.95 -2.67 17.11
C ALA A 33 -20.71 -1.76 18.32
N VAL A 34 -21.05 -0.47 18.23
CA VAL A 34 -20.94 0.48 19.35
C VAL A 34 -21.68 -0.03 20.58
N LYS A 35 -22.96 -0.39 20.46
CA LYS A 35 -23.76 -0.89 21.60
C LYS A 35 -23.19 -2.15 22.24
N ARG A 36 -22.76 -3.11 21.42
CA ARG A 36 -22.15 -4.35 21.92
C ARG A 36 -20.82 -4.06 22.64
N THR A 37 -19.99 -3.18 22.08
CA THR A 37 -18.69 -2.81 22.64
C THR A 37 -18.85 -2.05 23.96
N THR A 38 -19.71 -1.05 24.03
CA THR A 38 -19.92 -0.26 25.26
C THR A 38 -20.58 -1.08 26.37
N ALA A 39 -21.56 -1.94 26.04
CA ALA A 39 -22.15 -2.85 27.01
C ALA A 39 -21.07 -3.72 27.67
N SER A 40 -20.14 -4.18 26.86
CA SER A 40 -19.06 -5.05 27.30
C SER A 40 -17.95 -4.34 28.11
N TRP A 41 -17.88 -3.00 28.02
CA TRP A 41 -17.08 -2.17 28.91
C TRP A 41 -17.73 -1.94 30.29
N GLY A 42 -18.96 -2.43 30.50
CA GLY A 42 -19.71 -2.28 31.74
C GLY A 42 -20.67 -1.09 31.76
N PHE A 43 -21.03 -0.53 30.61
CA PHE A 43 -22.11 0.45 30.51
C PHE A 43 -23.46 -0.25 30.43
N SER A 44 -24.45 0.21 31.20
CA SER A 44 -25.79 -0.39 31.25
C SER A 44 -26.73 0.17 30.18
N ASP A 45 -26.49 1.39 29.71
CA ASP A 45 -27.24 2.01 28.62
C ASP A 45 -26.27 2.66 27.62
N THR A 46 -26.62 2.62 26.34
CA THR A 46 -25.86 3.30 25.27
C THR A 46 -26.80 3.84 24.22
N ARG A 47 -26.76 5.16 24.04
CA ARG A 47 -27.55 5.91 23.08
C ARG A 47 -26.65 6.46 22.00
N ILE A 48 -26.97 6.13 20.76
CA ILE A 48 -26.23 6.59 19.60
C ILE A 48 -27.00 7.74 18.99
N PHE A 49 -26.30 8.81 18.63
CA PHE A 49 -26.88 9.93 17.93
C PHE A 49 -26.23 10.06 16.56
N ASN A 50 -27.08 10.27 15.56
CA ASN A 50 -26.69 10.51 14.18
C ASN A 50 -27.65 11.56 13.62
N VAL A 51 -27.32 12.83 13.84
CA VAL A 51 -28.18 13.97 13.48
C VAL A 51 -27.42 14.84 12.48
N GLY A 52 -27.91 14.89 11.24
CA GLY A 52 -27.22 15.56 10.15
C GLY A 52 -25.86 14.92 9.87
N ARG A 53 -24.78 15.70 10.00
CA ARG A 53 -23.39 15.22 9.87
C ARG A 53 -22.71 14.97 11.23
N THR A 54 -23.43 15.13 12.33
CA THR A 54 -22.88 14.96 13.68
C THR A 54 -23.26 13.60 14.24
N GLN A 55 -22.24 12.81 14.58
CA GLN A 55 -22.39 11.44 15.04
C GLN A 55 -21.60 11.17 16.32
N GLY A 56 -22.03 10.19 17.08
CA GLY A 56 -21.36 9.77 18.30
C GLY A 56 -22.27 8.95 19.19
N PHE A 57 -21.83 8.70 20.41
CA PHE A 57 -22.61 7.95 21.39
C PHE A 57 -22.46 8.52 22.81
N ILE A 58 -23.47 8.22 23.61
CA ILE A 58 -23.56 8.47 25.04
C ILE A 58 -23.67 7.10 25.70
N ALA A 59 -22.66 6.71 26.48
CA ALA A 59 -22.67 5.46 27.24
C ALA A 59 -22.72 5.77 28.74
N GLU A 60 -23.64 5.14 29.46
CA GLU A 60 -23.87 5.44 30.88
C GLU A 60 -24.07 4.20 31.75
N ASN A 61 -23.58 4.28 32.99
CA ASN A 61 -23.96 3.42 34.10
C ASN A 61 -24.22 4.27 35.36
N ASP A 62 -24.32 3.62 36.52
CA ASP A 62 -24.57 4.24 37.81
C ASP A 62 -23.42 5.14 38.30
N GLN A 63 -22.21 5.00 37.76
CA GLN A 63 -21.01 5.75 38.19
C GLN A 63 -20.47 6.72 37.13
N VAL A 64 -20.60 6.41 35.85
CA VAL A 64 -19.91 7.11 34.75
C VAL A 64 -20.88 7.44 33.61
N LEU A 65 -20.76 8.66 33.10
CA LEU A 65 -21.28 9.10 31.81
C LEU A 65 -20.11 9.39 30.87
N LEU A 66 -20.08 8.71 29.71
CA LEU A 66 -19.12 8.95 28.64
C LEU A 66 -19.85 9.47 27.41
N VAL A 67 -19.41 10.63 26.89
CA VAL A 67 -19.86 11.16 25.60
C VAL A 67 -18.68 11.14 24.63
N ALA A 68 -18.80 10.35 23.56
CA ALA A 68 -17.79 10.24 22.52
C ALA A 68 -18.35 10.74 21.19
N PHE A 69 -17.69 11.73 20.61
CA PHE A 69 -18.05 12.29 19.30
C PHE A 69 -17.20 11.65 18.20
N ARG A 70 -17.84 11.26 17.10
CA ARG A 70 -17.18 10.80 15.88
C ARG A 70 -16.61 12.01 15.14
N GLY A 71 -15.44 11.85 14.52
CA GLY A 71 -14.90 12.82 13.56
C GLY A 71 -15.31 12.50 12.12
N THR A 72 -14.71 13.19 11.15
CA THR A 72 -15.04 13.00 9.74
C THR A 72 -14.32 11.79 9.16
N ASP A 73 -15.00 11.01 8.30
CA ASP A 73 -14.43 9.84 7.63
C ASP A 73 -13.46 10.20 6.49
N SER A 74 -13.69 11.31 5.78
CA SER A 74 -12.71 11.90 4.86
C SER A 74 -12.06 13.13 5.46
N ILE A 75 -10.77 13.02 5.76
CA ILE A 75 -9.98 14.15 6.25
C ILE A 75 -9.70 15.13 5.11
N ALA A 76 -9.46 14.63 3.90
CA ALA A 76 -9.18 15.45 2.73
C ALA A 76 -10.41 16.29 2.34
N ASP A 77 -11.59 15.68 2.19
CA ASP A 77 -12.82 16.41 1.88
C ASP A 77 -13.13 17.46 2.95
N TRP A 78 -12.99 17.09 4.22
CA TRP A 78 -13.18 18.04 5.33
C TRP A 78 -12.23 19.24 5.24
N LEU A 79 -10.94 19.02 4.96
CA LEU A 79 -9.96 20.11 4.78
C LEU A 79 -10.32 21.01 3.59
N GLY A 80 -10.75 20.42 2.46
CA GLY A 80 -11.16 21.16 1.25
C GLY A 80 -12.42 22.02 1.44
N ASN A 81 -13.33 21.55 2.31
CA ASN A 81 -14.62 22.16 2.62
C ASN A 81 -14.62 23.00 3.91
N LEU A 82 -13.51 23.04 4.66
CA LEU A 82 -13.42 23.74 5.93
C LEU A 82 -13.64 25.26 5.75
N ASN A 83 -14.76 25.76 6.26
CA ASN A 83 -15.09 27.18 6.23
C ASN A 83 -14.62 27.87 7.52
N ILE A 84 -13.80 28.91 7.37
CA ILE A 84 -13.26 29.70 8.49
C ILE A 84 -14.24 30.84 8.81
N SER A 85 -14.94 30.73 9.94
CA SER A 85 -15.86 31.76 10.44
C SER A 85 -15.96 31.71 11.96
N TRP A 86 -16.28 32.84 12.60
CA TRP A 86 -16.33 33.01 14.05
C TRP A 86 -17.78 33.06 14.57
N VAL A 87 -17.99 32.60 15.81
CA VAL A 87 -19.21 32.81 16.59
C VAL A 87 -18.86 33.09 18.04
N GLU A 88 -19.52 34.07 18.65
CA GLU A 88 -19.30 34.49 20.04
C GLU A 88 -20.01 33.57 21.04
N ARG A 89 -19.31 33.16 22.10
CA ARG A 89 -19.84 32.40 23.25
C ARG A 89 -19.37 33.02 24.57
N PRO A 90 -20.00 32.67 25.72
CA PRO A 90 -19.55 33.15 27.04
C PRO A 90 -18.10 32.81 27.37
N TYR A 91 -17.55 31.78 26.73
CA TYR A 91 -16.18 31.32 26.88
C TYR A 91 -15.24 31.77 25.75
N GLY A 92 -15.61 32.78 24.94
CA GLY A 92 -14.78 33.34 23.86
C GLY A 92 -15.31 33.12 22.45
N SER A 93 -14.60 33.62 21.45
CA SER A 93 -14.94 33.47 20.03
C SER A 93 -14.47 32.11 19.53
N ILE A 94 -15.37 31.30 18.96
CA ILE A 94 -15.08 29.95 18.49
C ILE A 94 -15.44 29.76 17.02
N HIS A 95 -15.01 28.64 16.45
CA HIS A 95 -15.28 28.28 15.06
C HIS A 95 -16.78 27.98 14.83
N ALA A 96 -17.44 28.82 14.02
CA ALA A 96 -18.89 28.79 13.79
C ALA A 96 -19.36 27.43 13.21
N GLY A 97 -18.56 26.82 12.34
CA GLY A 97 -18.89 25.52 11.76
C GLY A 97 -18.91 24.38 12.79
N PHE A 98 -17.99 24.41 13.76
CA PHE A 98 -17.93 23.39 14.81
C PHE A 98 -19.08 23.59 15.81
N PHE A 99 -19.38 24.85 16.15
CA PHE A 99 -20.51 25.17 17.00
C PHE A 99 -21.84 24.76 16.36
N SER A 100 -22.03 25.01 15.06
CA SER A 100 -23.22 24.60 14.32
C SER A 100 -23.41 23.08 14.33
N ALA A 101 -22.31 22.33 14.15
CA ALA A 101 -22.33 20.87 14.23
C ALA A 101 -22.67 20.35 15.64
N LEU A 102 -22.15 20.99 16.71
CA LEU A 102 -22.53 20.67 18.09
C LEU A 102 -24.02 20.95 18.33
N ASN A 103 -24.53 22.06 17.83
CA ASN A 103 -25.90 22.51 18.10
C ASN A 103 -26.97 21.49 17.64
N LEU A 104 -26.65 20.65 16.65
CA LEU A 104 -27.53 19.56 16.18
C LEU A 104 -27.79 18.48 17.25
N VAL A 105 -26.86 18.30 18.19
CA VAL A 105 -26.91 17.23 19.20
C VAL A 105 -26.84 17.78 20.63
N ARG A 106 -26.74 19.10 20.80
CA ARG A 106 -26.56 19.78 22.08
C ARG A 106 -27.64 19.43 23.09
N ASP A 107 -28.90 19.37 22.66
CA ASP A 107 -30.00 19.08 23.58
C ASP A 107 -29.96 17.61 24.06
N LEU A 108 -29.53 16.69 23.19
CA LEU A 108 -29.38 15.27 23.52
C LEU A 108 -28.21 15.04 24.50
N THR A 109 -27.04 15.62 24.20
CA THR A 109 -25.85 15.50 25.05
C THR A 109 -26.03 16.27 26.35
N GLY A 110 -26.60 17.47 26.30
CA GLY A 110 -26.89 18.31 27.45
C GLY A 110 -27.86 17.66 28.43
N ALA A 111 -28.97 17.09 27.95
CA ALA A 111 -29.92 16.39 28.83
C ALA A 111 -29.29 15.17 29.54
N ALA A 112 -28.34 14.49 28.92
CA ALA A 112 -27.60 13.40 29.54
C ALA A 112 -26.60 13.91 30.60
N ILE A 113 -25.83 14.95 30.26
CA ILE A 113 -24.87 15.58 31.16
C ILE A 113 -25.58 16.14 32.39
N GLU A 114 -26.67 16.90 32.22
CA GLU A 114 -27.45 17.45 33.34
C GLU A 114 -28.03 16.36 34.27
N ARG A 115 -28.48 15.22 33.72
CA ARG A 115 -28.85 14.07 34.55
C ARG A 115 -27.66 13.55 35.34
N ALA A 116 -26.53 13.31 34.68
CA ALA A 116 -25.33 12.80 35.34
C ALA A 116 -24.81 13.76 36.43
N VAL A 117 -24.94 15.08 36.24
CA VAL A 117 -24.63 16.09 37.26
C VAL A 117 -25.54 15.93 38.47
N ARG A 118 -26.86 15.82 38.28
CA ARG A 118 -27.82 15.60 39.38
C ARG A 118 -27.54 14.30 40.14
N ASP A 119 -27.16 13.26 39.40
CA ASP A 119 -26.85 11.94 39.94
C ASP A 119 -25.42 11.84 40.51
N LYS A 120 -24.62 12.92 40.44
CA LYS A 120 -23.22 12.99 40.87
C LYS A 120 -22.30 11.94 40.23
N ARG A 121 -22.58 11.59 38.97
CA ARG A 121 -21.77 10.65 38.18
C ARG A 121 -20.53 11.34 37.60
N LYS A 122 -19.48 10.56 37.34
CA LYS A 122 -18.26 11.05 36.66
C LYS A 122 -18.55 11.26 35.18
N ILE A 123 -18.20 12.43 34.64
CA ILE A 123 -18.55 12.83 33.27
C ILE A 123 -17.28 13.01 32.44
N TRP A 124 -17.17 12.23 31.37
CA TRP A 124 -16.04 12.26 30.45
C TRP A 124 -16.47 12.60 29.04
N LEU A 125 -15.72 13.51 28.41
CA LEU A 125 -15.93 13.89 27.01
C LEU A 125 -14.71 13.50 26.19
N THR A 126 -14.93 12.96 24.99
CA THR A 126 -13.84 12.60 24.08
C THR A 126 -14.24 12.66 22.61
N GLY A 127 -13.24 12.69 21.74
CA GLY A 127 -13.41 12.62 20.31
C GLY A 127 -12.10 12.74 19.56
N HIS A 128 -12.14 12.30 18.30
CA HIS A 128 -11.03 12.37 17.35
C HIS A 128 -11.33 13.38 16.24
N SER A 129 -10.33 14.13 15.77
CA SER A 129 -10.48 15.08 14.65
C SER A 129 -11.60 16.10 14.93
N LEU A 130 -12.55 16.28 14.01
CA LEU A 130 -13.78 17.07 14.23
C LEU A 130 -14.50 16.70 15.53
N GLY A 131 -14.59 15.42 15.88
CA GLY A 131 -15.20 14.96 17.12
C GLY A 131 -14.46 15.48 18.36
N GLY A 132 -13.15 15.67 18.28
CA GLY A 132 -12.37 16.32 19.33
C GLY A 132 -12.79 17.77 19.54
N ALA A 133 -13.06 18.53 18.46
CA ALA A 133 -13.56 19.89 18.56
C ALA A 133 -14.97 19.94 19.17
N LEU A 134 -15.86 19.00 18.83
CA LEU A 134 -17.19 18.90 19.42
C LEU A 134 -17.16 18.55 20.90
N ALA A 135 -16.25 17.66 21.32
CA ALA A 135 -16.03 17.34 22.72
C ALA A 135 -15.54 18.57 23.51
N ALA A 136 -14.60 19.33 22.93
CA ALA A 136 -14.11 20.57 23.52
C ALA A 136 -15.22 21.62 23.67
N LEU A 137 -16.01 21.86 22.63
CA LEU A 137 -17.12 22.82 22.69
C LEU A 137 -18.20 22.39 23.66
N THR A 138 -18.53 21.10 23.73
CA THR A 138 -19.43 20.56 24.75
C THR A 138 -18.88 20.84 26.14
N ALA A 139 -17.56 20.71 26.35
CA ALA A 139 -16.96 21.07 27.63
C ALA A 139 -17.18 22.55 27.96
N GLY A 140 -16.95 23.45 27.01
CA GLY A 140 -17.16 24.89 27.16
C GLY A 140 -18.60 25.25 27.58
N GLU A 141 -19.61 24.61 27.00
CA GLU A 141 -21.02 24.83 27.36
C GLU A 141 -21.34 24.42 28.82
N PHE A 142 -20.51 23.56 29.44
CA PHE A 142 -20.68 23.10 30.83
C PHE A 142 -19.53 23.50 31.76
N ALA A 143 -18.70 24.48 31.35
CA ALA A 143 -17.52 24.93 32.10
C ALA A 143 -17.88 25.49 33.49
N GLU A 144 -18.94 26.30 33.57
CA GLU A 144 -19.38 26.95 34.81
C GLU A 144 -20.01 25.99 35.83
N ALA A 145 -20.49 24.83 35.37
CA ALA A 145 -21.11 23.82 36.23
C ALA A 145 -20.09 23.03 37.06
N GLY A 146 -18.77 23.16 36.79
CA GLY A 146 -17.72 22.36 37.44
C GLY A 146 -17.88 20.84 37.26
N ALA A 147 -18.78 20.44 36.35
CA ALA A 147 -19.42 19.13 36.31
C ALA A 147 -18.57 18.01 35.70
N LEU A 148 -17.54 18.36 34.94
CA LEU A 148 -16.79 17.40 34.12
C LEU A 148 -15.61 16.81 34.87
N SER A 149 -15.50 15.49 34.83
CA SER A 149 -14.35 14.76 35.38
C SER A 149 -13.12 14.93 34.49
N GLY A 150 -13.30 14.99 33.16
CA GLY A 150 -12.23 15.39 32.25
C GLY A 150 -12.59 15.30 30.77
N VAL A 151 -11.70 15.85 29.94
CA VAL A 151 -11.83 15.93 28.49
C VAL A 151 -10.52 15.52 27.84
N HIS A 152 -10.52 14.44 27.06
CA HIS A 152 -9.36 14.03 26.25
C HIS A 152 -9.72 14.00 24.77
N THR A 153 -8.97 14.74 23.96
CA THR A 153 -9.19 14.84 22.51
C THR A 153 -7.95 14.40 21.73
N PHE A 154 -8.15 13.85 20.53
CA PHE A 154 -7.08 13.27 19.70
C PHE A 154 -7.11 13.92 18.32
N GLY A 155 -5.98 14.44 17.85
CA GLY A 155 -5.92 15.14 16.55
C GLY A 155 -6.86 16.34 16.46
N GLN A 156 -7.22 16.96 17.59
CA GLN A 156 -8.17 18.06 17.63
C GLN A 156 -7.70 19.23 16.75
N PRO A 157 -8.55 19.78 15.86
CA PRO A 157 -8.23 21.02 15.16
C PRO A 157 -8.25 22.22 16.11
N ARG A 158 -7.67 23.34 15.66
CA ARG A 158 -7.75 24.63 16.36
C ARG A 158 -9.21 25.09 16.38
N LEU A 159 -9.70 25.68 17.47
CA LEU A 159 -11.16 25.84 17.65
C LEU A 159 -11.63 27.24 18.04
N GLY A 160 -10.79 28.06 18.67
CA GLY A 160 -11.23 29.37 19.17
C GLY A 160 -10.10 30.37 19.24
N ASP A 161 -10.38 31.54 19.77
CA ASP A 161 -9.40 32.61 19.90
C ASP A 161 -8.59 32.46 21.21
N LEU A 162 -7.73 33.45 21.47
CA LEU A 162 -6.93 33.47 22.70
C LEU A 162 -7.81 33.62 23.96
N SER A 163 -8.96 34.30 23.88
CA SER A 163 -9.88 34.38 25.03
C SER A 163 -10.48 33.01 25.35
N THR A 164 -10.80 32.24 24.31
CA THR A 164 -11.23 30.84 24.43
C THR A 164 -10.20 29.96 25.10
N GLN A 165 -8.94 30.01 24.65
CA GLN A 165 -7.86 29.24 25.28
C GLN A 165 -7.73 29.58 26.78
N LYS A 166 -7.70 30.87 27.12
CA LYS A 166 -7.58 31.33 28.52
C LYS A 166 -8.76 30.86 29.38
N HIS A 167 -9.98 30.92 28.85
CA HIS A 167 -11.16 30.46 29.57
C HIS A 167 -11.10 28.96 29.87
N PHE A 168 -10.71 28.15 28.88
CA PHE A 168 -10.58 26.70 29.04
C PHE A 168 -9.46 26.32 30.00
N ASP A 169 -8.31 27.00 29.92
CA ASP A 169 -7.19 26.77 30.83
C ASP A 169 -7.57 27.10 32.28
N ALA A 170 -8.33 28.18 32.49
CA ALA A 170 -8.85 28.56 33.81
C ALA A 170 -9.91 27.57 34.34
N SER A 171 -10.81 27.10 33.48
CA SER A 171 -11.96 26.28 33.87
C SER A 171 -11.59 24.80 34.10
N PHE A 172 -10.71 24.25 33.26
CA PHE A 172 -10.41 22.82 33.27
C PHE A 172 -9.00 22.49 33.75
N GLY A 173 -8.03 23.39 33.58
CA GLY A 173 -6.63 23.17 33.95
C GLY A 173 -6.10 21.83 33.41
N THR A 174 -5.64 20.96 34.31
CA THR A 174 -5.12 19.63 33.93
C THR A 174 -6.20 18.62 33.58
N ARG A 175 -7.49 18.89 33.75
CA ARG A 175 -8.58 17.96 33.40
C ARG A 175 -8.86 17.90 31.90
N PHE A 176 -8.37 18.87 31.12
CA PHE A 176 -8.41 18.85 29.66
C PHE A 176 -7.02 18.58 29.09
N ARG A 177 -6.84 17.43 28.43
CA ARG A 177 -5.64 17.16 27.60
C ARG A 177 -6.00 16.97 26.13
N ARG A 178 -5.19 17.56 25.24
CA ARG A 178 -5.24 17.30 23.81
C ARG A 178 -3.99 16.53 23.38
N PHE A 179 -4.19 15.48 22.61
CA PHE A 179 -3.12 14.63 22.10
C PHE A 179 -2.85 14.93 20.63
N VAL A 180 -1.57 15.11 20.29
CA VAL A 180 -1.09 15.42 18.94
C VAL A 180 0.01 14.44 18.56
N ASN A 181 -0.12 13.78 17.41
CA ASN A 181 0.85 12.82 16.93
C ASN A 181 1.74 13.43 15.82
N ASP A 182 3.04 13.46 16.06
CA ASP A 182 4.07 13.86 15.11
C ASP A 182 3.75 15.17 14.36
N THR A 183 3.51 15.07 13.04
CA THR A 183 3.27 16.18 12.13
C THR A 183 1.79 16.32 11.75
N ASP A 184 0.86 15.79 12.56
CA ASP A 184 -0.59 15.79 12.30
C ASP A 184 -1.09 17.13 11.73
N LEU A 185 -1.53 17.07 10.47
CA LEU A 185 -1.93 18.22 9.66
C LEU A 185 -3.16 18.92 10.23
N VAL A 186 -4.13 18.16 10.74
CA VAL A 186 -5.43 18.67 11.19
C VAL A 186 -5.26 19.53 12.44
N THR A 187 -4.26 19.23 13.26
CA THR A 187 -3.94 20.03 14.45
C THR A 187 -3.32 21.39 14.11
N ARG A 188 -2.95 21.64 12.84
CA ARG A 188 -2.38 22.92 12.41
C ARG A 188 -3.41 23.87 11.80
N VAL A 189 -4.65 23.41 11.63
CA VAL A 189 -5.74 24.15 10.98
C VAL A 189 -6.96 24.29 11.91
N PRO A 190 -7.88 25.24 11.65
CA PRO A 190 -7.77 26.34 10.69
C PRO A 190 -6.72 27.41 11.09
N PRO A 191 -6.14 28.13 10.12
CA PRO A 191 -5.26 29.28 10.38
C PRO A 191 -6.01 30.37 11.15
N GLY A 192 -5.32 31.05 12.07
CA GLY A 192 -5.91 32.14 12.86
C GLY A 192 -6.72 31.71 14.10
N PHE A 193 -6.78 30.40 14.38
CA PHE A 193 -7.40 29.84 15.59
C PHE A 193 -6.34 29.26 16.52
N GLU A 194 -6.66 29.22 17.80
CA GLU A 194 -5.88 28.61 18.86
C GLU A 194 -6.47 27.29 19.35
N HIS A 195 -5.59 26.51 19.98
CA HIS A 195 -5.94 25.28 20.67
C HIS A 195 -6.40 25.55 22.10
N VAL A 196 -7.25 24.67 22.62
CA VAL A 196 -7.59 24.60 24.05
C VAL A 196 -7.11 23.27 24.65
N GLY A 197 -6.90 23.26 25.97
CA GLY A 197 -6.49 22.06 26.71
C GLY A 197 -4.98 21.82 26.65
N LYS A 198 -4.44 21.11 27.65
CA LYS A 198 -3.00 20.89 27.82
C LYS A 198 -2.41 19.98 26.73
N LEU A 199 -1.26 20.35 26.15
CA LEU A 199 -0.65 19.61 25.04
C LEU A 199 0.01 18.32 25.53
N MET A 200 -0.30 17.22 24.86
CA MET A 200 0.43 15.96 24.93
C MET A 200 0.89 15.61 23.51
N GLN A 201 2.13 15.96 23.15
CA GLN A 201 2.64 15.78 21.78
C GLN A 201 3.59 14.59 21.69
N PHE A 202 3.36 13.73 20.70
CA PHE A 202 4.25 12.63 20.34
C PHE A 202 5.17 13.04 19.19
N ASP A 203 6.39 12.51 19.13
CA ASP A 203 7.26 12.60 17.95
C ASP A 203 7.01 11.45 16.96
N GLY A 204 7.73 11.44 15.83
CA GLY A 204 7.62 10.39 14.80
C GLY A 204 8.00 8.98 15.24
N THR A 205 8.50 8.79 16.46
CA THR A 205 8.73 7.48 17.10
C THR A 205 7.64 7.11 18.11
N GLY A 206 6.64 7.99 18.27
CA GLY A 206 5.55 7.88 19.24
C GLY A 206 5.95 8.26 20.67
N LEU A 207 7.17 8.76 20.90
CA LEU A 207 7.61 9.16 22.24
C LEU A 207 7.01 10.52 22.59
N LEU A 208 6.64 10.72 23.87
CA LEU A 208 6.17 12.02 24.34
C LEU A 208 7.33 13.02 24.28
N LYS A 209 7.17 14.10 23.50
CA LYS A 209 8.15 15.18 23.44
C LYS A 209 8.32 15.76 24.85
N ARG A 210 9.53 15.69 25.40
CA ARG A 210 9.86 16.34 26.67
C ARG A 210 9.66 17.85 26.48
N ALA A 211 8.95 18.49 27.41
CA ALA A 211 9.02 19.93 27.53
C ALA A 211 10.51 20.28 27.67
N ALA A 212 11.06 21.07 26.75
CA ALA A 212 12.44 21.51 26.84
C ALA A 212 12.66 22.12 28.23
N VAL A 213 13.73 21.70 28.90
CA VAL A 213 14.17 22.32 30.16
C VAL A 213 14.43 23.79 29.86
N GLU A 214 13.83 24.63 30.70
CA GLU A 214 13.83 26.09 30.63
C GLU A 214 15.25 26.66 30.53
N VAL A 215 15.54 27.32 29.42
CA VAL A 215 16.50 28.41 29.35
C VAL A 215 15.75 29.58 28.73
N ASP A 216 15.50 30.61 29.55
CA ASP A 216 14.76 31.85 29.23
C ASP A 216 13.29 31.73 28.76
N GLY A 217 12.37 31.71 29.73
CA GLY A 217 11.10 32.44 29.67
C GLY A 217 10.06 32.13 28.58
N GLY A 218 10.24 31.12 27.74
CA GLY A 218 9.32 30.75 26.66
C GLY A 218 8.59 29.43 26.89
N VAL A 219 7.26 29.44 26.74
CA VAL A 219 6.41 28.23 26.70
C VAL A 219 6.92 27.28 25.60
N PRO A 220 6.98 25.95 25.80
CA PRO A 220 7.39 25.01 24.76
C PRO A 220 6.55 25.21 23.49
N ALA A 221 7.22 25.47 22.36
CA ALA A 221 6.55 25.82 21.11
C ALA A 221 5.63 24.68 20.65
N ALA A 222 4.33 24.90 20.75
CA ALA A 222 3.33 24.08 20.08
C ALA A 222 3.64 24.02 18.57
N GLN A 223 3.23 22.94 17.90
CA GLN A 223 3.38 22.82 16.45
C GLN A 223 2.81 24.09 15.76
N PRO A 224 3.58 24.76 14.89
CA PRO A 224 3.19 26.04 14.34
C PRO A 224 1.90 25.88 13.53
N ALA A 225 0.99 26.84 13.71
CA ALA A 225 -0.21 26.94 12.88
C ALA A 225 0.20 26.95 11.41
N MET A 226 -0.63 26.35 10.56
CA MET A 226 -0.51 26.56 9.13
C MET A 226 -0.79 28.04 8.83
N ASN A 227 0.02 28.67 7.99
CA ASN A 227 -0.29 30.05 7.58
C ASN A 227 -1.40 30.05 6.50
N GLN A 228 -1.98 31.22 6.23
CA GLN A 228 -3.11 31.30 5.29
C GLN A 228 -2.74 30.83 3.87
N ALA A 229 -1.53 31.17 3.38
CA ALA A 229 -1.09 30.79 2.03
C ALA A 229 -0.87 29.27 1.90
N GLU A 230 -0.26 28.64 2.90
CA GLU A 230 -0.13 27.18 3.00
C GLU A 230 -1.50 26.49 3.03
N PHE A 231 -2.46 27.06 3.77
CA PHE A 231 -3.80 26.50 3.88
C PHE A 231 -4.61 26.64 2.59
N GLU A 232 -4.53 27.77 1.90
CA GLU A 232 -5.16 27.92 0.58
C GLU A 232 -4.54 26.97 -0.44
N LYS A 233 -3.21 26.80 -0.44
CA LYS A 233 -2.54 25.82 -1.30
C LYS A 233 -3.02 24.39 -1.01
N LEU A 234 -3.10 24.01 0.26
CA LEU A 234 -3.61 22.70 0.67
C LEU A 234 -5.04 22.46 0.14
N LYS A 235 -5.93 23.44 0.26
CA LYS A 235 -7.30 23.35 -0.27
C LYS A 235 -7.31 23.21 -1.80
N VAL A 236 -6.44 23.94 -2.50
CA VAL A 236 -6.33 23.83 -3.97
C VAL A 236 -5.85 22.45 -4.36
N ASP A 237 -4.78 21.93 -3.74
CA ASP A 237 -4.23 20.62 -4.05
C ASP A 237 -5.27 19.50 -3.81
N ILE A 238 -6.00 19.56 -2.69
CA ILE A 238 -7.09 18.62 -2.39
C ILE A 238 -8.19 18.71 -3.45
N ARG A 239 -8.64 19.92 -3.80
CA ARG A 239 -9.68 20.11 -4.83
C ARG A 239 -9.22 19.67 -6.21
N THR A 240 -7.94 19.83 -6.53
CA THR A 240 -7.36 19.35 -7.79
C THR A 240 -7.38 17.83 -7.83
N VAL A 241 -7.01 17.15 -6.74
CA VAL A 241 -7.12 15.70 -6.62
C VAL A 241 -8.58 15.26 -6.71
N GLU A 242 -9.48 15.90 -5.96
CA GLU A 242 -10.92 15.61 -5.96
C GLU A 242 -11.56 15.81 -7.36
N THR A 243 -11.19 16.90 -8.05
CA THR A 243 -11.64 17.17 -9.42
C THR A 243 -11.11 16.10 -10.37
N ALA A 244 -9.82 15.76 -10.28
CA ALA A 244 -9.22 14.71 -11.07
C ALA A 244 -9.95 13.37 -10.86
N PHE A 245 -10.27 13.03 -9.61
CA PHE A 245 -11.08 11.87 -9.25
C PHE A 245 -12.44 11.89 -9.93
N ARG A 246 -13.20 12.98 -9.78
CA ARG A 246 -14.55 13.10 -10.37
C ARG A 246 -14.52 13.02 -11.89
N THR A 247 -13.50 13.59 -12.54
CA THR A 247 -13.34 13.53 -14.01
C THR A 247 -12.75 12.23 -14.53
N SER A 248 -12.11 11.45 -13.66
CA SER A 248 -11.51 10.14 -13.97
C SER A 248 -12.51 9.00 -13.93
N GLY A 249 -13.79 9.28 -13.61
CA GLY A 249 -14.95 8.39 -13.50
C GLY A 249 -14.76 7.04 -12.83
N LEU A 250 -13.66 6.85 -12.11
CA LEU A 250 -13.44 5.84 -11.08
C LEU A 250 -14.43 6.07 -9.92
N GLU A 251 -14.81 4.99 -9.22
CA GLU A 251 -15.63 5.10 -8.00
C GLU A 251 -14.98 6.07 -7.01
N PHE A 252 -15.66 7.19 -6.78
CA PHE A 252 -15.26 8.20 -5.81
C PHE A 252 -15.69 7.74 -4.42
N SER A 253 -14.72 7.42 -3.58
CA SER A 253 -14.95 7.24 -2.15
C SER A 253 -14.02 8.15 -1.35
N ASP A 254 -14.52 8.56 -0.20
CA ASP A 254 -13.82 9.33 0.82
C ASP A 254 -12.47 8.71 1.22
N ASP A 255 -12.40 7.37 1.31
CA ASP A 255 -11.18 6.60 1.59
C ASP A 255 -10.19 6.62 0.41
N ALA A 256 -10.68 6.58 -0.84
CA ALA A 256 -9.83 6.67 -2.03
C ALA A 256 -9.21 8.07 -2.19
N LEU A 257 -9.97 9.12 -1.85
CA LEU A 257 -9.49 10.49 -1.82
C LEU A 257 -8.41 10.65 -0.74
N ASP A 258 -8.69 10.21 0.49
CA ASP A 258 -7.75 10.31 1.61
C ASP A 258 -6.43 9.58 1.31
N ARG A 259 -6.46 8.37 0.75
CA ARG A 259 -5.24 7.62 0.36
C ARG A 259 -4.43 8.27 -0.76
N SER A 260 -5.09 8.98 -1.67
CA SER A 260 -4.40 9.66 -2.77
C SER A 260 -3.76 10.96 -2.32
N VAL A 261 -4.39 11.66 -1.38
CA VAL A 261 -3.81 12.85 -0.75
C VAL A 261 -2.77 12.46 0.31
N GLU A 262 -2.85 11.27 0.90
CA GLU A 262 -1.84 10.70 1.82
C GLU A 262 -0.44 10.69 1.21
N GLY A 263 -0.33 10.33 -0.08
CA GLY A 263 0.93 10.36 -0.83
C GLY A 263 1.52 11.76 -1.02
N LEU A 264 0.66 12.78 -0.99
CA LEU A 264 1.02 14.20 -1.11
C LEU A 264 1.36 14.83 0.24
N TYR A 265 0.68 14.38 1.29
CA TYR A 265 0.73 14.94 2.63
C TYR A 265 0.87 13.82 3.68
N PRO A 266 2.11 13.34 3.94
CA PRO A 266 2.37 12.22 4.86
C PRO A 266 1.81 12.41 6.27
N SER A 267 1.66 13.67 6.70
CA SER A 267 1.05 14.07 7.97
C SER A 267 -0.41 13.62 8.16
N LEU A 268 -1.12 13.23 7.10
CA LEU A 268 -2.46 12.65 7.18
C LEU A 268 -2.45 11.25 7.83
N VAL A 269 -1.37 10.49 7.69
CA VAL A 269 -1.19 9.21 8.39
C VAL A 269 -1.12 9.43 9.89
N SER A 270 -0.35 10.43 10.31
CA SER A 270 -0.19 10.80 11.72
C SER A 270 -1.51 11.20 12.37
N HIS A 271 -2.48 11.64 11.57
CA HIS A 271 -3.81 12.00 12.04
C HIS A 271 -4.73 10.80 12.32
N ARG A 272 -4.46 9.57 11.87
CA ARG A 272 -5.42 8.46 12.05
C ARG A 272 -5.62 8.10 13.53
N ILE A 273 -6.87 7.93 13.97
CA ILE A 273 -7.21 7.53 15.35
C ILE A 273 -6.54 6.22 15.79
N SER A 274 -6.33 5.28 14.86
CA SER A 274 -5.61 4.03 15.12
C SER A 274 -4.16 4.27 15.55
N ARG A 275 -3.48 5.30 15.01
CA ARG A 275 -2.12 5.67 15.43
C ARG A 275 -2.11 6.23 16.85
N TYR A 276 -3.07 7.09 17.19
CA TYR A 276 -3.23 7.60 18.56
C TYR A 276 -3.48 6.47 19.56
N VAL A 277 -4.38 5.53 19.24
CA VAL A 277 -4.64 4.36 20.08
C VAL A 277 -3.37 3.52 20.24
N ALA A 278 -2.62 3.26 19.16
CA ALA A 278 -1.39 2.48 19.22
C ALA A 278 -0.33 3.13 20.13
N ILE A 279 -0.06 4.43 19.95
CA ILE A 279 0.93 5.17 20.74
C ILE A 279 0.52 5.23 22.22
N ILE A 280 -0.74 5.56 22.50
CA ILE A 280 -1.23 5.70 23.87
C ILE A 280 -1.32 4.34 24.56
N SER A 281 -1.68 3.29 23.82
CA SER A 281 -1.66 1.91 24.33
C SER A 281 -0.26 1.53 24.76
N ARG A 282 0.76 1.88 23.97
CA ARG A 282 2.17 1.68 24.31
C ARG A 282 2.53 2.40 25.61
N LEU A 283 2.25 3.70 25.70
CA LEU A 283 2.57 4.53 26.88
C LEU A 283 1.81 4.11 28.16
N ALA A 284 0.58 3.63 28.03
CA ALA A 284 -0.19 3.09 29.14
C ALA A 284 0.40 1.79 29.70
N THR A 285 1.04 1.01 28.83
CA THR A 285 1.65 -0.27 29.19
C THR A 285 3.07 -0.06 29.76
N GLU A 286 3.85 0.88 29.20
CA GLU A 286 5.22 1.22 29.65
C GLU A 286 5.29 1.73 31.11
N ARG A 287 4.22 2.34 31.64
CA ARG A 287 4.21 2.95 32.98
C ARG A 287 3.68 2.04 34.10
N GLY A 288 3.57 0.72 33.87
CA GLY A 288 3.36 -0.27 34.94
C GLY A 288 1.95 -0.34 35.53
N GLU A 289 0.92 0.19 34.85
CA GLU A 289 -0.47 0.11 35.31
C GLU A 289 -1.17 -1.14 34.69
N SER A 290 -0.93 -2.33 35.24
CA SER A 290 -1.48 -3.67 34.85
C SER A 290 -2.80 -3.68 34.05
N ILE A 291 -2.81 -4.20 32.81
CA ILE A 291 -4.01 -4.46 31.96
C ILE A 291 -4.35 -5.96 31.94
N ASP A 292 -5.62 -6.30 32.21
CA ASP A 292 -6.20 -7.64 32.13
C ASP A 292 -6.51 -8.03 30.66
N PRO A 293 -6.03 -9.19 30.13
CA PRO A 293 -6.02 -9.49 28.68
C PRO A 293 -7.34 -9.98 28.06
N VAL A 294 -8.43 -10.18 28.83
CA VAL A 294 -9.52 -11.09 28.40
C VAL A 294 -10.63 -10.47 27.53
N PHE A 295 -10.53 -9.20 27.09
CA PHE A 295 -11.67 -8.51 26.47
C PHE A 295 -11.55 -8.16 24.96
N LEU A 296 -10.51 -8.62 24.24
CA LEU A 296 -10.32 -8.27 22.81
C LEU A 296 -11.12 -9.15 21.81
N ILE A 297 -11.92 -10.11 22.29
CA ILE A 297 -12.42 -11.23 21.46
C ILE A 297 -13.81 -11.04 20.81
N GLN A 298 -14.58 -9.98 21.04
CA GLN A 298 -16.00 -10.04 20.64
C GLN A 298 -16.59 -8.93 19.76
N ASN A 299 -15.82 -8.16 18.97
CA ASN A 299 -16.52 -7.21 18.08
C ASN A 299 -15.92 -6.77 16.74
N GLU A 300 -14.99 -7.50 16.13
CA GLU A 300 -14.55 -7.23 14.74
C GLU A 300 -14.95 -8.31 13.72
N ASN A 301 -15.69 -9.35 14.14
CA ASN A 301 -16.24 -10.37 13.24
C ASN A 301 -17.70 -10.09 12.89
N ARG A 302 -17.96 -9.08 12.02
CA ARG A 302 -19.19 -9.04 11.18
C ARG A 302 -19.24 -7.99 10.06
N LYS A 303 -18.10 -7.61 9.47
CA LYS A 303 -18.06 -6.95 8.14
C LYS A 303 -17.23 -7.71 7.08
N LEU A 304 -16.66 -8.87 7.44
CA LEU A 304 -15.86 -9.72 6.54
C LEU A 304 -16.62 -10.89 5.88
N HIS A 305 -17.96 -10.93 5.99
CA HIS A 305 -18.80 -11.90 5.27
C HIS A 305 -19.66 -11.26 4.17
N ARG A 306 -19.14 -10.24 3.48
CA ARG A 306 -19.73 -9.77 2.22
C ARG A 306 -18.71 -9.21 1.21
N PHE A 307 -17.45 -9.62 1.31
CA PHE A 307 -16.37 -9.21 0.40
C PHE A 307 -15.71 -10.40 -0.31
N ALA A 308 -16.52 -11.41 -0.63
CA ALA A 308 -16.13 -12.57 -1.43
C ALA A 308 -17.27 -12.93 -2.39
N THR A 309 -17.76 -11.95 -3.16
CA THR A 309 -18.44 -12.05 -4.47
C THR A 309 -19.13 -10.72 -4.73
N GLU A 310 -18.38 -9.68 -5.11
CA GLU A 310 -18.91 -8.43 -5.69
C GLU A 310 -17.71 -7.49 -5.93
N ASN A 311 -17.11 -7.61 -7.11
CA ASN A 311 -16.28 -6.60 -7.77
C ASN A 311 -16.12 -7.01 -9.23
N ALA A 312 -17.25 -6.97 -9.93
CA ALA A 312 -17.27 -6.61 -11.33
C ALA A 312 -18.38 -5.55 -11.44
N ILE A 313 -18.04 -4.41 -12.07
CA ILE A 313 -18.93 -3.26 -12.34
C ILE A 313 -19.08 -2.42 -11.05
N GLU A 314 -18.45 -1.24 -10.90
CA GLU A 314 -18.88 -0.01 -11.58
C GLU A 314 -17.78 1.08 -11.63
N ALA A 315 -17.60 1.74 -12.79
CA ALA A 315 -17.20 3.15 -12.88
C ALA A 315 -17.34 3.63 -14.33
N PHE A 316 -18.38 4.42 -14.65
CA PHE A 316 -18.25 5.72 -15.35
C PHE A 316 -19.59 6.38 -15.68
N ASP A 317 -19.82 7.47 -14.96
CA ASP A 317 -20.20 8.83 -15.35
C ASP A 317 -21.25 9.17 -16.44
N ARG A 318 -21.91 10.30 -16.18
CA ARG A 318 -22.80 11.05 -17.09
C ARG A 318 -22.39 12.53 -17.12
N ASN A 319 -21.96 13.02 -18.28
CA ASN A 319 -22.80 13.85 -19.18
C ASN A 319 -21.95 14.51 -20.29
N THR A 320 -22.17 14.11 -21.55
CA THR A 320 -22.93 14.78 -22.63
C THR A 320 -22.37 16.11 -23.19
N VAL A 321 -21.89 16.02 -24.44
CA VAL A 321 -22.16 17.00 -25.51
C VAL A 321 -22.95 16.25 -26.59
N GLU A 322 -23.99 16.90 -27.10
CA GLU A 322 -25.06 16.38 -27.98
C GLU A 322 -24.58 15.94 -29.36
N LEU A 323 -25.24 14.91 -29.92
CA LEU A 323 -25.63 14.78 -31.33
C LEU A 323 -26.75 13.71 -31.47
N SER A 324 -27.84 14.08 -32.17
CA SER A 324 -29.02 13.26 -32.56
C SER A 324 -28.63 12.04 -33.43
N VAL A 325 -29.30 10.88 -33.41
CA VAL A 325 -30.61 10.56 -34.05
C VAL A 325 -31.23 9.28 -33.42
N ASP A 326 -32.56 9.24 -33.37
CA ASP A 326 -33.43 8.31 -32.63
C ASP A 326 -33.82 7.08 -33.49
N SER A 327 -33.11 5.94 -33.41
CA SER A 327 -33.61 4.65 -33.95
C SER A 327 -32.96 3.35 -33.42
N GLU A 328 -31.98 3.39 -32.52
CA GLU A 328 -31.27 2.18 -32.07
C GLU A 328 -31.83 1.63 -30.74
N LEU A 329 -32.11 0.32 -30.69
CA LEU A 329 -32.57 -0.37 -29.49
C LEU A 329 -31.40 -0.55 -28.54
N MET A 330 -31.38 0.18 -27.42
CA MET A 330 -30.30 0.11 -26.44
C MET A 330 -30.50 -1.02 -25.43
N PRO A 331 -29.46 -1.81 -25.12
CA PRO A 331 -29.51 -2.79 -24.05
C PRO A 331 -29.54 -2.11 -22.67
N ALA A 332 -30.40 -2.58 -21.78
CA ALA A 332 -30.59 -2.02 -20.45
C ALA A 332 -30.97 -3.10 -19.42
N LEU A 333 -30.68 -2.82 -18.15
CA LEU A 333 -31.12 -3.57 -16.99
C LEU A 333 -32.27 -2.80 -16.33
N VAL A 334 -33.30 -3.52 -15.88
CA VAL A 334 -34.47 -2.94 -15.22
C VAL A 334 -34.70 -3.67 -13.90
N ARG A 335 -34.81 -2.90 -12.82
CA ARG A 335 -35.29 -3.38 -11.53
C ARG A 335 -36.74 -2.95 -11.33
N LEU A 336 -37.58 -3.88 -10.92
CA LEU A 336 -39.03 -3.76 -10.84
C LEU A 336 -39.47 -3.75 -9.38
N ARG A 337 -40.57 -3.05 -9.08
CA ARG A 337 -41.17 -3.06 -7.73
C ARG A 337 -41.87 -4.39 -7.44
N ASP A 338 -42.45 -5.00 -8.45
CA ASP A 338 -43.09 -6.31 -8.38
C ASP A 338 -42.84 -7.14 -9.65
N GLN A 339 -43.08 -8.45 -9.57
CA GLN A 339 -42.76 -9.41 -10.64
C GLN A 339 -43.82 -9.44 -11.76
N ASN A 340 -44.96 -8.77 -11.58
CA ASN A 340 -46.10 -8.77 -12.50
C ASN A 340 -46.03 -7.64 -13.55
N TRP A 341 -44.94 -6.86 -13.55
CA TRP A 341 -44.70 -5.82 -14.54
C TRP A 341 -44.77 -6.36 -15.98
N ARG A 342 -45.56 -5.68 -16.82
CA ARG A 342 -45.69 -5.97 -18.25
C ARG A 342 -44.95 -4.88 -19.04
N PRO A 343 -43.91 -5.24 -19.82
CA PRO A 343 -43.15 -4.25 -20.57
C PRO A 343 -44.02 -3.60 -21.67
N PRO A 344 -43.87 -2.30 -21.93
CA PRO A 344 -44.42 -1.66 -23.13
C PRO A 344 -43.98 -2.38 -24.41
N ALA A 345 -44.80 -2.34 -25.47
CA ALA A 345 -44.55 -3.08 -26.71
C ALA A 345 -43.24 -2.68 -27.43
N SER A 346 -42.73 -1.47 -27.18
CA SER A 346 -41.45 -0.97 -27.69
C SER A 346 -40.21 -1.53 -26.96
N ILE A 347 -40.41 -2.40 -25.96
CA ILE A 347 -39.36 -2.93 -25.09
C ILE A 347 -39.29 -4.44 -25.24
N ARG A 348 -38.16 -4.92 -25.75
CA ARG A 348 -37.87 -6.36 -25.83
C ARG A 348 -37.24 -6.81 -24.53
N VAL A 349 -37.88 -7.73 -23.80
CA VAL A 349 -37.26 -8.37 -22.62
C VAL A 349 -36.42 -9.55 -23.09
N ASN A 350 -35.15 -9.58 -22.67
CA ASN A 350 -34.21 -10.66 -22.97
C ASN A 350 -34.24 -11.74 -21.88
N SER A 351 -34.11 -11.35 -20.61
CA SER A 351 -34.14 -12.27 -19.46
C SER A 351 -34.89 -11.65 -18.29
N ARG A 352 -35.53 -12.47 -17.43
CA ARG A 352 -36.16 -12.03 -16.17
C ARG A 352 -35.86 -13.00 -15.04
N PHE A 353 -35.50 -12.46 -13.87
CA PHE A 353 -35.26 -13.23 -12.66
C PHE A 353 -35.57 -12.38 -11.43
N GLY A 354 -36.44 -12.89 -10.55
CA GLY A 354 -36.96 -12.12 -9.41
C GLY A 354 -37.56 -10.78 -9.86
N ASN A 355 -37.15 -9.70 -9.21
CA ASN A 355 -37.56 -8.33 -9.54
C ASN A 355 -36.66 -7.67 -10.60
N TYR A 356 -35.90 -8.43 -11.38
CA TYR A 356 -34.94 -7.90 -12.35
C TYR A 356 -35.24 -8.42 -13.76
N ALA A 357 -35.03 -7.57 -14.76
CA ALA A 357 -35.14 -7.93 -16.16
C ALA A 357 -34.00 -7.28 -16.97
N THR A 358 -33.51 -7.98 -17.98
CA THR A 358 -32.65 -7.40 -19.02
C THR A 358 -33.51 -7.12 -20.24
N ILE A 359 -33.34 -5.96 -20.87
CA ILE A 359 -34.18 -5.47 -21.97
C ILE A 359 -33.36 -4.86 -23.11
N GLN A 360 -33.98 -4.70 -24.27
CA GLN A 360 -33.57 -3.78 -25.33
C GLN A 360 -34.71 -2.83 -25.65
N ALA A 361 -34.45 -1.53 -25.64
CA ALA A 361 -35.48 -0.51 -25.86
C ALA A 361 -34.91 0.77 -26.48
N PRO A 362 -35.68 1.50 -27.29
CA PRO A 362 -35.25 2.80 -27.80
C PRO A 362 -35.14 3.81 -26.65
N LYS A 363 -34.37 4.89 -26.86
CA LYS A 363 -34.07 5.90 -25.82
C LYS A 363 -35.32 6.50 -25.19
N SER A 364 -36.31 6.82 -26.00
CA SER A 364 -37.62 7.32 -25.58
C SER A 364 -38.34 6.37 -24.64
N ALA A 365 -38.29 5.06 -24.90
CA ALA A 365 -38.90 4.05 -24.04
C ALA A 365 -38.13 3.85 -22.73
N LEU A 366 -36.79 3.94 -22.73
CA LEU A 366 -36.01 3.90 -21.49
C LEU A 366 -36.25 5.12 -20.59
N GLN A 367 -36.52 6.30 -21.18
CA GLN A 367 -36.92 7.48 -20.44
C GLN A 367 -38.30 7.29 -19.80
N ALA A 368 -39.28 6.79 -20.56
CA ALA A 368 -40.61 6.50 -20.04
C ALA A 368 -40.58 5.48 -18.88
N LEU A 369 -39.71 4.47 -18.95
CA LEU A 369 -39.56 3.50 -17.85
C LEU A 369 -39.01 4.08 -16.55
N ARG A 370 -38.28 5.20 -16.59
CA ARG A 370 -37.81 5.85 -15.35
C ARG A 370 -38.92 6.54 -14.58
N GLU A 371 -39.99 6.90 -15.27
CA GLU A 371 -41.17 7.55 -14.69
C GLU A 371 -42.30 6.55 -14.40
N ASP A 372 -42.16 5.29 -14.83
CA ASP A 372 -43.12 4.24 -14.58
C ASP A 372 -43.12 3.83 -13.10
N ALA A 373 -44.28 3.95 -12.44
CA ALA A 373 -44.45 3.66 -11.02
C ALA A 373 -44.09 2.22 -10.64
N SER A 374 -44.15 1.27 -11.59
CA SER A 374 -43.83 -0.14 -11.38
C SER A 374 -42.33 -0.46 -11.51
N VAL A 375 -41.53 0.49 -11.98
CA VAL A 375 -40.09 0.37 -12.16
C VAL A 375 -39.35 1.06 -11.00
N MET A 376 -38.40 0.36 -10.39
CA MET A 376 -37.53 0.93 -9.34
C MET A 376 -36.33 1.64 -9.94
N SER A 377 -35.70 1.05 -10.95
CA SER A 377 -34.56 1.65 -11.62
C SER A 377 -34.36 1.06 -13.02
N VAL A 378 -33.79 1.86 -13.91
CA VAL A 378 -33.40 1.49 -15.28
C VAL A 378 -31.97 1.95 -15.50
N GLU A 379 -31.11 0.99 -15.81
CA GLU A 379 -29.69 1.20 -16.07
C GLU A 379 -29.36 0.79 -17.51
N ALA A 380 -28.61 1.59 -18.25
CA ALA A 380 -28.11 1.15 -19.57
C ALA A 380 -26.99 0.12 -19.38
N SER A 381 -26.83 -0.81 -20.32
CA SER A 381 -25.65 -1.69 -20.33
C SER A 381 -24.39 -0.85 -20.58
N ARG A 382 -23.25 -1.24 -19.99
CA ARG A 382 -21.98 -0.49 -20.03
C ARG A 382 -21.04 -1.06 -21.09
N ASP A 383 -20.21 -0.19 -21.68
CA ASP A 383 -19.14 -0.60 -22.59
C ASP A 383 -17.93 -1.18 -21.83
N GLY A 384 -17.20 -2.10 -22.46
CA GLY A 384 -15.88 -2.54 -21.98
C GLY A 384 -14.80 -1.50 -22.31
N GLY A 385 -14.00 -1.07 -21.33
CA GLY A 385 -13.02 0.02 -21.48
C GLY A 385 -11.84 -0.26 -22.41
N SER A 386 -11.20 0.82 -22.92
CA SER A 386 -10.12 0.83 -23.92
C SER A 386 -8.72 1.23 -23.37
N GLU A 387 -7.68 0.51 -23.84
CA GLU A 387 -6.26 0.82 -24.20
C GLU A 387 -5.41 1.87 -23.40
N GLU A 388 -4.24 1.49 -22.84
CA GLU A 388 -3.42 2.28 -21.86
C GLU A 388 -1.93 2.56 -22.23
N LEU A 389 -1.27 1.82 -23.14
CA LEU A 389 0.16 2.06 -23.49
C LEU A 389 0.37 3.43 -24.18
N THR A 390 -0.58 3.82 -25.02
CA THR A 390 -0.68 5.13 -25.67
C THR A 390 -0.74 6.29 -24.66
N ARG A 391 -1.13 6.02 -23.41
CA ARG A 391 -1.18 7.03 -22.33
C ARG A 391 0.05 7.01 -21.43
N SER A 392 0.64 5.84 -21.15
CA SER A 392 1.77 5.74 -20.21
C SER A 392 3.09 6.30 -20.78
N ILE A 393 3.36 6.14 -22.07
CA ILE A 393 4.59 6.63 -22.73
C ILE A 393 4.66 8.16 -22.78
N PRO A 394 3.59 8.88 -23.19
CA PRO A 394 3.54 10.34 -23.05
C PRO A 394 3.59 10.80 -21.59
N PHE A 395 2.97 10.05 -20.68
CA PHE A 395 2.98 10.39 -19.25
C PHE A 395 4.39 10.42 -18.66
N VAL A 396 5.22 9.41 -18.96
CA VAL A 396 6.63 9.39 -18.52
C VAL A 396 7.54 10.26 -19.40
N LYS A 397 6.98 10.92 -20.41
CA LYS A 397 7.70 11.77 -21.39
C LYS A 397 8.82 11.03 -22.12
N ALA A 398 8.58 9.79 -22.52
CA ALA A 398 9.52 9.05 -23.36
C ALA A 398 9.36 9.38 -24.85
N ASP A 399 8.15 9.69 -25.31
CA ASP A 399 7.87 10.01 -26.72
C ASP A 399 8.65 11.23 -27.30
N PRO A 400 9.03 12.27 -26.54
CA PRO A 400 9.83 13.36 -27.09
C PRO A 400 11.28 12.94 -27.36
N LEU A 401 11.75 11.85 -26.74
CA LEU A 401 13.10 11.31 -26.96
C LEU A 401 13.19 10.59 -28.31
N HIS A 402 12.11 9.96 -28.74
CA HIS A 402 12.03 9.19 -29.99
C HIS A 402 11.95 10.04 -31.26
N ARG A 403 11.90 11.37 -31.12
CA ARG A 403 11.65 12.31 -32.22
C ARG A 403 12.78 13.34 -32.31
N PRO A 404 13.01 13.95 -33.49
CA PRO A 404 13.93 15.07 -33.61
C PRO A 404 13.59 16.22 -32.64
N PRO A 405 14.58 16.89 -32.04
CA PRO A 405 16.02 16.81 -32.33
C PRO A 405 16.81 15.78 -31.48
N ILE A 406 16.14 14.95 -30.66
CA ILE A 406 16.82 13.98 -29.80
C ILE A 406 17.07 12.67 -30.56
N ASP A 407 16.02 12.11 -31.15
CA ASP A 407 16.05 10.91 -32.00
C ASP A 407 16.80 9.71 -31.37
N GLU A 408 16.59 9.49 -30.07
CA GLU A 408 17.17 8.37 -29.33
C GLU A 408 16.07 7.35 -29.01
N ARG A 409 16.27 6.12 -29.48
CA ARG A 409 15.29 5.02 -29.37
C ARG A 409 15.87 3.77 -28.71
N GLY A 410 17.12 3.80 -28.24
CA GLY A 410 17.75 2.71 -27.48
C GLY A 410 18.63 1.77 -28.29
N GLY A 411 18.85 2.05 -29.58
CA GLY A 411 19.52 1.17 -30.55
C GLY A 411 20.91 0.65 -30.18
N ASN A 412 21.57 1.26 -29.18
CA ASN A 412 22.91 0.90 -28.73
C ASN A 412 22.96 0.26 -27.34
N ALA A 413 21.81 0.06 -26.68
CA ALA A 413 21.71 -0.61 -25.37
C ALA A 413 20.95 -1.93 -25.45
N ILE A 414 21.08 -2.75 -24.42
CA ILE A 414 20.33 -3.99 -24.23
C ILE A 414 19.32 -3.82 -23.10
N VAL A 415 18.11 -4.33 -23.30
CA VAL A 415 17.14 -4.61 -22.25
C VAL A 415 17.24 -6.09 -21.88
N GLY A 416 17.70 -6.36 -20.66
CA GLY A 416 17.73 -7.70 -20.08
C GLY A 416 16.43 -8.02 -19.34
N LEU A 417 15.91 -9.23 -19.46
CA LEU A 417 14.68 -9.67 -18.80
C LEU A 417 14.94 -10.94 -17.99
N ILE A 418 14.47 -10.97 -16.75
CA ILE A 418 14.36 -12.19 -15.94
C ILE A 418 12.88 -12.35 -15.61
N ASP A 419 12.19 -13.20 -16.36
CA ASP A 419 10.72 -13.27 -16.35
C ASP A 419 10.19 -14.61 -16.89
N THR A 420 8.88 -14.77 -17.08
CA THR A 420 8.22 -16.04 -17.44
C THR A 420 8.54 -16.55 -18.85
N GLY A 421 9.06 -15.69 -19.72
CA GLY A 421 9.24 -15.97 -21.14
C GLY A 421 9.31 -14.70 -21.96
N ILE A 422 9.43 -14.88 -23.27
CA ILE A 422 9.14 -13.85 -24.27
C ILE A 422 8.61 -14.56 -25.52
N ASP A 423 7.51 -14.09 -26.10
CA ASP A 423 7.01 -14.60 -27.38
C ASP A 423 7.92 -14.13 -28.51
N VAL A 424 8.81 -15.01 -28.95
CA VAL A 424 9.82 -14.70 -29.97
C VAL A 424 9.23 -14.49 -31.36
N LEU A 425 7.96 -14.81 -31.57
CA LEU A 425 7.26 -14.59 -32.84
C LEU A 425 6.44 -13.29 -32.84
N HIS A 426 6.27 -12.63 -31.70
CA HIS A 426 5.52 -11.39 -31.63
C HIS A 426 6.24 -10.27 -32.40
N GLU A 427 5.54 -9.62 -33.33
CA GLU A 427 6.13 -8.70 -34.31
C GLU A 427 6.72 -7.44 -33.66
N ALA A 428 6.23 -7.07 -32.47
CA ALA A 428 6.78 -5.96 -31.67
C ALA A 428 8.28 -6.13 -31.35
N PHE A 429 8.84 -7.35 -31.39
CA PHE A 429 10.25 -7.62 -31.10
C PHE A 429 11.13 -7.78 -32.34
N LEU A 430 10.58 -7.52 -33.52
CA LEU A 430 11.35 -7.43 -34.76
C LEU A 430 11.92 -6.02 -34.93
N ASP A 431 12.92 -5.84 -35.79
CA ASP A 431 13.38 -4.54 -36.27
C ASP A 431 12.56 -4.05 -37.47
N GLY A 432 12.93 -2.90 -38.04
CA GLY A 432 12.24 -2.36 -39.22
C GLY A 432 12.39 -3.20 -40.49
N GLU A 433 13.31 -4.17 -40.51
CA GLU A 433 13.56 -5.08 -41.62
C GLU A 433 12.93 -6.46 -41.39
N GLY A 434 12.31 -6.69 -40.24
CA GLY A 434 11.69 -7.95 -39.85
C GLY A 434 12.64 -8.95 -39.19
N ASN A 435 13.88 -8.57 -38.85
CA ASN A 435 14.79 -9.42 -38.11
C ASN A 435 14.52 -9.36 -36.60
N SER A 436 14.77 -10.45 -35.88
CA SER A 436 14.65 -10.47 -34.42
C SER A 436 15.59 -9.46 -33.75
N ARG A 437 15.08 -8.63 -32.82
CA ARG A 437 15.91 -7.85 -31.87
C ARG A 437 16.26 -8.64 -30.62
N ILE A 438 15.70 -9.83 -30.44
CA ILE A 438 16.03 -10.75 -29.35
C ILE A 438 17.34 -11.47 -29.71
N LEU A 439 18.40 -11.16 -28.97
CA LEU A 439 19.75 -11.70 -29.17
C LEU A 439 19.89 -13.11 -28.63
N ALA A 440 19.26 -13.40 -27.50
CA ALA A 440 19.19 -14.74 -26.93
C ALA A 440 18.02 -14.89 -25.95
N VAL A 441 17.54 -16.13 -25.82
CA VAL A 441 16.66 -16.57 -24.73
C VAL A 441 17.31 -17.75 -24.02
N TRP A 442 17.56 -17.63 -22.72
CA TRP A 442 18.03 -18.75 -21.88
C TRP A 442 16.88 -19.32 -21.05
N ILE A 443 16.56 -20.60 -21.25
CA ILE A 443 15.53 -21.31 -20.47
C ILE A 443 16.23 -22.25 -19.50
N GLN A 444 16.24 -21.92 -18.21
CA GLN A 444 17.06 -22.61 -17.21
C GLN A 444 16.63 -24.06 -16.94
N ASN A 445 15.34 -24.36 -17.09
CA ASN A 445 14.82 -25.70 -16.85
C ASN A 445 14.80 -26.60 -18.11
N ASP A 446 15.14 -26.05 -19.28
CA ASP A 446 15.23 -26.84 -20.50
C ASP A 446 16.58 -27.58 -20.59
N LYS A 447 16.55 -28.81 -21.11
CA LYS A 447 17.73 -29.67 -21.26
C LYS A 447 17.89 -30.20 -22.69
N THR A 448 17.16 -29.63 -23.65
CA THR A 448 17.16 -30.12 -25.04
C THR A 448 18.20 -29.50 -25.95
N GLY A 449 18.84 -28.41 -25.54
CA GLY A 449 19.90 -27.78 -26.31
C GLY A 449 21.14 -27.48 -25.45
N PRO A 450 22.09 -26.70 -25.98
CA PRO A 450 23.31 -26.35 -25.26
C PRO A 450 23.03 -25.40 -24.09
N SER A 451 23.67 -25.67 -22.96
CA SER A 451 23.79 -24.74 -21.84
C SER A 451 24.61 -23.50 -22.26
N PRO A 452 24.53 -22.38 -21.52
CA PRO A 452 25.43 -21.24 -21.75
C PRO A 452 26.91 -21.66 -21.79
N HIS A 453 27.36 -22.48 -20.84
CA HIS A 453 28.72 -22.99 -20.81
C HIS A 453 29.05 -23.86 -22.03
N ALA A 454 28.16 -24.78 -22.42
CA ALA A 454 28.38 -25.61 -23.61
C ALA A 454 28.41 -24.79 -24.92
N LEU A 455 27.69 -23.66 -24.97
CA LEU A 455 27.67 -22.76 -26.11
C LEU A 455 29.00 -21.98 -26.24
N ASP A 456 29.53 -21.46 -25.13
CA ASP A 456 30.76 -20.67 -25.09
C ASP A 456 31.46 -20.79 -23.72
N PRO A 457 32.29 -21.84 -23.53
CA PRO A 457 32.92 -22.15 -22.25
C PRO A 457 33.88 -21.07 -21.73
N ALA A 458 34.34 -20.17 -22.61
CA ALA A 458 35.27 -19.11 -22.26
C ALA A 458 34.57 -17.93 -21.56
N HIS A 459 33.27 -17.75 -21.76
CA HIS A 459 32.52 -16.58 -21.28
C HIS A 459 31.39 -16.93 -20.29
N PHE A 460 30.88 -18.16 -20.33
CA PHE A 460 29.79 -18.59 -19.45
C PHE A 460 30.19 -19.77 -18.57
N THR A 461 29.68 -19.78 -17.34
CA THR A 461 29.95 -20.83 -16.34
C THR A 461 28.71 -21.69 -16.05
N GLN A 462 27.53 -21.27 -16.51
CA GLN A 462 26.26 -21.94 -16.28
C GLN A 462 26.16 -23.18 -17.19
N ASP A 463 26.38 -24.37 -16.64
CA ASP A 463 26.32 -25.64 -17.39
C ASP A 463 24.95 -26.34 -17.30
N PHE A 464 23.88 -25.56 -17.37
CA PHE A 464 22.51 -26.05 -17.36
C PHE A 464 21.58 -25.12 -18.16
N GLY A 465 20.36 -25.58 -18.41
CA GLY A 465 19.41 -24.86 -19.26
C GLY A 465 19.73 -24.99 -20.75
N THR A 466 18.90 -24.39 -21.59
CA THR A 466 19.12 -24.26 -23.04
C THR A 466 19.16 -22.79 -23.44
N VAL A 467 20.19 -22.38 -24.18
CA VAL A 467 20.23 -21.06 -24.83
C VAL A 467 19.79 -21.16 -26.29
N TYR A 468 18.83 -20.33 -26.67
CA TYR A 468 18.44 -20.10 -28.05
C TYR A 468 19.02 -18.78 -28.52
N THR A 469 19.90 -18.83 -29.53
CA THR A 469 20.56 -17.63 -30.07
C THR A 469 19.64 -16.87 -31.03
N GLN A 470 19.99 -15.63 -31.39
CA GLN A 470 19.29 -14.84 -32.41
C GLN A 470 19.14 -15.62 -33.73
N ARG A 471 20.15 -16.42 -34.10
CA ARG A 471 20.12 -17.27 -35.28
C ARG A 471 19.05 -18.36 -35.17
N ASP A 472 18.86 -18.93 -33.99
CA ASP A 472 17.83 -19.94 -33.78
C ASP A 472 16.44 -19.30 -33.78
N ILE A 473 16.30 -18.13 -33.16
CA ILE A 473 15.06 -17.34 -33.16
C ILE A 473 14.66 -16.95 -34.59
N ALA A 474 15.60 -16.52 -35.43
CA ALA A 474 15.33 -16.23 -36.84
C ALA A 474 14.77 -17.44 -37.60
N LYS A 475 15.22 -18.67 -37.28
CA LYS A 475 14.64 -19.89 -37.85
C LYS A 475 13.21 -20.12 -37.38
N PHE A 476 12.92 -19.86 -36.09
CA PHE A 476 11.58 -20.03 -35.54
C PHE A 476 10.58 -19.05 -36.16
N ILE A 477 11.00 -17.79 -36.35
CA ILE A 477 10.21 -16.77 -37.06
C ILE A 477 9.93 -17.22 -38.49
N ALA A 478 10.95 -17.66 -39.24
CA ALA A 478 10.77 -18.13 -40.61
C ALA A 478 9.85 -19.37 -40.71
N GLN A 479 9.79 -20.19 -39.66
CA GLN A 479 8.93 -21.38 -39.57
C GLN A 479 7.54 -21.08 -39.02
N GLY A 480 7.33 -19.94 -38.36
CA GLY A 480 6.11 -19.65 -37.60
C GLY A 480 5.88 -20.60 -36.42
N ALA A 481 6.93 -21.26 -35.92
CA ALA A 481 6.82 -22.29 -34.89
C ALA A 481 8.07 -22.33 -34.00
N VAL A 482 7.87 -22.68 -32.73
CA VAL A 482 8.94 -22.79 -31.73
C VAL A 482 9.08 -24.21 -31.20
N PRO A 483 10.28 -24.63 -30.76
CA PRO A 483 10.50 -25.96 -30.18
C PRO A 483 9.96 -26.10 -28.74
N ARG A 484 9.69 -24.99 -28.05
CA ARG A 484 9.28 -24.95 -26.65
C ARG A 484 8.22 -23.87 -26.42
N LEU A 485 7.16 -24.19 -25.67
CA LEU A 485 6.09 -23.23 -25.38
C LEU A 485 6.58 -22.01 -24.60
N SER A 486 7.62 -22.12 -23.77
CA SER A 486 8.18 -20.95 -23.05
C SER A 486 8.78 -19.88 -23.98
N LEU A 487 9.10 -20.20 -25.24
CA LEU A 487 9.46 -19.23 -26.29
C LEU A 487 8.23 -18.51 -26.88
N ARG A 488 7.04 -18.87 -26.43
CA ARG A 488 5.75 -18.20 -26.69
C ARG A 488 5.17 -17.60 -25.43
N ASP A 489 5.86 -17.72 -24.29
CA ASP A 489 5.48 -17.19 -22.99
C ASP A 489 4.00 -17.43 -22.62
N PRO A 490 3.62 -18.66 -22.24
CA PRO A 490 2.22 -19.00 -21.98
C PRO A 490 1.62 -18.24 -20.79
N LEU A 491 2.46 -17.70 -19.90
CA LEU A 491 2.03 -16.85 -18.77
C LEU A 491 1.89 -15.37 -19.18
N GLN A 492 2.34 -14.99 -20.38
CA GLN A 492 2.23 -13.68 -21.02
C GLN A 492 2.95 -12.52 -20.31
N HIS A 493 3.35 -12.71 -19.05
CA HIS A 493 3.91 -11.66 -18.19
C HIS A 493 5.24 -11.12 -18.73
N GLY A 494 6.19 -11.98 -19.11
CA GLY A 494 7.49 -11.55 -19.61
C GLY A 494 7.43 -10.83 -20.96
N THR A 495 6.55 -11.27 -21.86
CA THR A 495 6.26 -10.63 -23.15
C THR A 495 5.67 -9.23 -22.96
N HIS A 496 4.73 -9.11 -22.03
CA HIS A 496 4.11 -7.83 -21.67
C HIS A 496 5.16 -6.84 -21.13
N VAL A 497 5.97 -7.29 -20.17
CA VAL A 497 7.07 -6.51 -19.58
C VAL A 497 8.10 -6.10 -20.64
N ALA A 498 8.49 -7.02 -21.53
CA ALA A 498 9.41 -6.75 -22.64
C ALA A 498 8.89 -5.66 -23.57
N SER A 499 7.58 -5.71 -23.88
CA SER A 499 6.92 -4.77 -24.76
C SER A 499 6.88 -3.36 -24.18
N ILE A 500 6.62 -3.18 -22.89
CA ILE A 500 6.68 -1.87 -22.23
C ILE A 500 8.09 -1.27 -22.31
N ALA A 501 9.12 -2.09 -22.03
CA ALA A 501 10.49 -1.61 -22.00
C ALA A 501 11.05 -1.34 -23.40
N ALA A 502 10.78 -2.22 -24.38
CA ALA A 502 11.49 -2.23 -25.66
C ALA A 502 10.65 -2.71 -26.86
N GLY A 503 9.32 -2.81 -26.76
CA GLY A 503 8.46 -3.17 -27.89
C GLY A 503 8.42 -2.07 -28.95
N ARG A 504 8.35 -2.44 -30.23
CA ARG A 504 8.04 -1.51 -31.33
C ARG A 504 6.55 -1.47 -31.60
N ALA A 505 6.11 -0.33 -32.12
CA ALA A 505 4.74 -0.17 -32.57
C ALA A 505 4.38 -1.20 -33.65
N VAL A 506 3.27 -1.91 -33.46
CA VAL A 506 2.72 -2.88 -34.41
C VAL A 506 1.21 -3.00 -34.22
N GLY A 507 0.43 -3.02 -35.29
CA GLY A 507 -1.03 -3.05 -35.17
C GLY A 507 -1.54 -1.83 -34.39
N THR A 508 -2.25 -2.07 -33.29
CA THR A 508 -2.71 -1.04 -32.33
C THR A 508 -1.70 -0.74 -31.22
N LEU A 509 -0.68 -1.59 -31.05
CA LEU A 509 0.37 -1.43 -30.04
C LEU A 509 1.26 -0.24 -30.41
N GLY A 510 1.46 0.68 -29.45
CA GLY A 510 2.44 1.76 -29.55
C GLY A 510 3.88 1.32 -29.25
N ASP A 511 4.84 2.22 -29.51
CA ASP A 511 6.22 2.00 -29.08
C ASP A 511 6.32 1.91 -27.54
N GLY A 512 7.13 0.99 -27.04
CA GLY A 512 7.61 0.99 -25.66
C GLY A 512 8.63 2.11 -25.42
N VAL A 513 9.27 2.12 -24.24
CA VAL A 513 10.17 3.22 -23.88
C VAL A 513 11.47 3.23 -24.68
N ALA A 514 12.09 2.08 -24.96
CA ALA A 514 13.32 1.95 -25.75
C ALA A 514 13.11 1.01 -26.95
N PRO A 515 12.30 1.42 -27.95
CA PRO A 515 11.78 0.54 -28.99
C PRO A 515 12.86 -0.05 -29.92
N ASP A 516 14.07 0.51 -29.97
CA ASP A 516 15.16 0.00 -30.81
C ASP A 516 16.22 -0.78 -30.02
N ALA A 517 16.06 -0.89 -28.69
CA ALA A 517 16.98 -1.67 -27.87
C ALA A 517 16.97 -3.16 -28.25
N SER A 518 18.12 -3.81 -28.16
CA SER A 518 18.20 -5.27 -28.28
C SER A 518 17.75 -5.95 -27.00
N ILE A 519 17.24 -7.18 -27.08
CA ILE A 519 16.63 -7.89 -25.95
C ILE A 519 17.41 -9.17 -25.64
N ILE A 520 17.68 -9.45 -24.37
CA ILE A 520 18.11 -10.78 -23.90
C ILE A 520 17.17 -11.19 -22.78
N ALA A 521 16.55 -12.37 -22.91
CA ALA A 521 15.60 -12.87 -21.92
C ALA A 521 16.12 -14.14 -21.23
N VAL A 522 15.83 -14.28 -19.94
CA VAL A 522 16.07 -15.48 -19.16
C VAL A 522 14.76 -15.92 -18.53
N VAL A 523 14.41 -17.20 -18.73
CA VAL A 523 13.30 -17.88 -18.07
C VAL A 523 13.86 -18.64 -16.86
N PRO A 524 13.68 -18.14 -15.63
CA PRO A 524 14.29 -18.73 -14.45
C PRO A 524 13.64 -20.07 -14.09
N ASP A 525 14.43 -21.02 -13.59
CA ASP A 525 13.94 -22.28 -13.04
C ASP A 525 13.54 -22.09 -11.58
N THR A 526 12.41 -21.40 -11.36
CA THR A 526 11.77 -21.35 -10.04
C THR A 526 11.06 -22.69 -9.82
N LYS A 527 11.77 -23.64 -9.20
CA LYS A 527 11.31 -25.02 -9.05
C LYS A 527 10.09 -25.11 -8.14
N THR A 528 8.98 -25.56 -8.71
CA THR A 528 7.81 -26.04 -7.96
C THR A 528 7.51 -27.46 -8.38
N ARG A 529 8.42 -28.42 -8.12
CA ARG A 529 8.04 -29.83 -8.26
C ARG A 529 6.95 -30.12 -7.22
N PRO A 530 6.09 -31.14 -7.45
CA PRO A 530 5.10 -31.53 -6.45
C PRO A 530 5.79 -31.76 -5.08
N GLY A 531 5.46 -30.94 -4.09
CA GLY A 531 6.06 -30.97 -2.74
C GLY A 531 7.22 -30.01 -2.47
N ASP A 532 7.74 -29.26 -3.45
CA ASP A 532 8.75 -28.20 -3.21
C ASP A 532 8.08 -26.96 -2.56
N PRO A 533 8.76 -26.25 -1.65
CA PRO A 533 8.29 -24.97 -1.12
C PRO A 533 8.01 -23.89 -2.20
N PRO A 534 7.05 -22.98 -1.99
CA PRO A 534 6.63 -22.01 -3.01
C PRO A 534 7.72 -21.08 -3.56
N SER A 535 8.76 -20.75 -2.79
CA SER A 535 9.87 -19.88 -3.21
C SER A 535 11.18 -20.64 -3.51
N LEU A 536 11.16 -21.98 -3.51
CA LEU A 536 12.37 -22.78 -3.70
C LEU A 536 13.02 -22.51 -5.08
N GLY A 537 14.32 -22.25 -5.07
CA GLY A 537 15.10 -22.03 -6.29
C GLY A 537 15.04 -20.62 -6.87
N TYR A 538 14.20 -19.73 -6.34
CA TYR A 538 14.12 -18.32 -6.76
C TYR A 538 15.50 -17.64 -6.70
N SER A 539 16.16 -17.69 -5.55
CA SER A 539 17.44 -16.98 -5.34
C SER A 539 18.54 -17.43 -6.30
N VAL A 540 18.69 -18.75 -6.50
CA VAL A 540 19.74 -19.33 -7.36
C VAL A 540 19.48 -18.98 -8.83
N SER A 541 18.25 -19.22 -9.30
CA SER A 541 17.86 -18.97 -10.69
C SER A 541 18.09 -17.52 -11.11
N HIS A 542 17.78 -16.56 -10.24
CA HIS A 542 17.91 -15.13 -10.55
C HIS A 542 19.36 -14.63 -10.52
N VAL A 543 20.17 -15.13 -9.58
CA VAL A 543 21.61 -14.81 -9.54
C VAL A 543 22.32 -15.33 -10.79
N ASP A 544 22.06 -16.58 -11.17
CA ASP A 544 22.63 -17.16 -12.39
C ASP A 544 22.18 -16.41 -13.65
N ALA A 545 20.91 -16.00 -13.70
CA ALA A 545 20.35 -15.20 -14.80
C ALA A 545 21.06 -13.84 -14.94
N LEU A 546 21.28 -13.12 -13.83
CA LEU A 546 22.01 -11.85 -13.84
C LEU A 546 23.47 -12.03 -14.26
N HIS A 547 24.13 -13.09 -13.81
CA HIS A 547 25.50 -13.40 -14.22
C HIS A 547 25.59 -13.68 -15.72
N PHE A 548 24.68 -14.51 -16.26
CA PHE A 548 24.57 -14.76 -17.69
C PHE A 548 24.33 -13.47 -18.49
N LEU A 549 23.37 -12.62 -18.07
CA LEU A 549 23.07 -11.36 -18.75
C LEU A 549 24.28 -10.41 -18.77
N LYS A 550 25.02 -10.33 -17.66
CA LYS A 550 26.24 -9.52 -17.56
C LYS A 550 27.34 -10.04 -18.50
N SER A 551 27.58 -11.36 -18.52
CA SER A 551 28.55 -11.98 -19.43
C SER A 551 28.14 -11.83 -20.90
N ALA A 552 26.86 -12.00 -21.22
CA ALA A 552 26.38 -11.82 -22.58
C ALA A 552 26.60 -10.37 -23.07
N ALA A 553 26.27 -9.38 -22.24
CA ALA A 553 26.45 -7.96 -22.56
C ALA A 553 27.92 -7.51 -22.66
N SER A 554 28.88 -8.29 -22.15
CA SER A 554 30.31 -7.93 -22.22
C SER A 554 30.89 -7.97 -23.64
N GLY A 555 30.19 -8.58 -24.60
CA GLY A 555 30.68 -8.77 -25.96
C GLY A 555 31.79 -9.81 -26.06
N GLY A 556 32.28 -10.05 -27.28
CA GLY A 556 33.34 -11.03 -27.56
C GLY A 556 32.88 -12.50 -27.45
N ASN A 557 31.57 -12.73 -27.35
CA ASN A 557 30.99 -14.04 -27.08
C ASN A 557 29.94 -14.41 -28.14
N THR A 558 29.44 -15.65 -28.07
CA THR A 558 28.50 -16.19 -29.05
C THR A 558 27.12 -15.49 -29.07
N VAL A 559 26.72 -14.80 -27.99
CA VAL A 559 25.46 -14.05 -27.93
C VAL A 559 25.61 -12.65 -28.54
N LEU A 560 26.76 -12.02 -28.32
CA LEU A 560 27.00 -10.63 -28.73
C LEU A 560 28.47 -10.43 -29.11
N ALA A 561 28.70 -9.92 -30.32
CA ALA A 561 30.05 -9.66 -30.83
C ALA A 561 30.73 -8.48 -30.12
N GLU A 562 30.03 -7.35 -29.96
CA GLU A 562 30.58 -6.11 -29.38
C GLU A 562 29.90 -5.77 -28.06
N ARG A 563 30.68 -5.32 -27.07
CA ARG A 563 30.16 -4.95 -25.75
C ARG A 563 29.06 -3.90 -25.89
N ARG A 564 27.93 -4.08 -25.19
CA ARG A 564 26.87 -3.07 -25.09
C ARG A 564 26.41 -2.89 -23.64
N PRO A 565 26.05 -1.67 -23.22
CA PRO A 565 25.48 -1.47 -21.89
C PRO A 565 24.10 -2.12 -21.78
N ILE A 566 23.73 -2.55 -20.59
CA ILE A 566 22.50 -3.30 -20.31
C ILE A 566 21.76 -2.74 -19.09
N ALA A 567 20.45 -2.56 -19.25
CA ALA A 567 19.50 -2.37 -18.15
C ALA A 567 18.67 -3.64 -17.98
N VAL A 568 18.72 -4.25 -16.80
CA VAL A 568 18.04 -5.52 -16.51
C VAL A 568 16.77 -5.27 -15.71
N ASN A 569 15.63 -5.74 -16.23
CA ASN A 569 14.36 -5.70 -15.54
C ASN A 569 14.08 -7.02 -14.81
N VAL A 570 13.75 -6.93 -13.53
CA VAL A 570 13.33 -8.06 -12.67
C VAL A 570 11.94 -7.76 -12.11
N SER A 571 10.92 -8.40 -12.68
CA SER A 571 9.52 -8.22 -12.26
C SER A 571 8.99 -9.39 -11.45
N LEU A 572 9.89 -10.01 -10.68
CA LEU A 572 9.60 -11.09 -9.74
C LEU A 572 10.21 -10.71 -8.37
N GLY A 573 9.70 -11.32 -7.30
CA GLY A 573 10.14 -11.04 -5.93
C GLY A 573 9.55 -12.01 -4.92
N MET A 574 10.13 -12.01 -3.72
CA MET A 574 9.71 -12.81 -2.57
C MET A 574 9.68 -11.93 -1.32
N ASN A 575 9.04 -12.39 -0.25
CA ASN A 575 8.93 -11.63 0.99
C ASN A 575 9.95 -12.09 2.04
N ALA A 576 10.40 -13.34 1.99
CA ALA A 576 11.41 -13.84 2.91
C ALA A 576 12.76 -13.12 2.69
N GLY A 577 13.38 -12.68 3.80
CA GLY A 577 14.63 -11.94 3.82
C GLY A 577 14.65 -10.86 4.90
N ALA A 578 15.80 -10.20 5.07
CA ALA A 578 16.02 -9.21 6.12
C ALA A 578 15.45 -7.81 5.79
N HIS A 579 15.11 -7.55 4.52
CA HIS A 579 14.58 -6.26 4.04
C HIS A 579 15.49 -5.05 4.31
N ASP A 580 16.76 -5.27 4.63
CA ASP A 580 17.77 -4.25 4.93
C ASP A 580 18.93 -4.26 3.93
N GLY A 581 18.83 -5.05 2.85
CA GLY A 581 19.86 -5.13 1.82
C GLY A 581 20.97 -6.15 2.10
N THR A 582 20.94 -6.84 3.25
CA THR A 582 22.06 -7.70 3.65
C THR A 582 21.84 -9.18 3.41
N SER A 583 20.63 -9.63 3.07
CA SER A 583 20.44 -11.06 2.77
C SER A 583 21.38 -11.49 1.65
N ILE A 584 21.85 -12.74 1.69
CA ILE A 584 22.77 -13.28 0.67
C ILE A 584 22.30 -12.97 -0.76
N LEU A 585 20.99 -13.11 -1.04
CA LEU A 585 20.42 -12.78 -2.34
C LEU A 585 20.65 -11.31 -2.72
N GLU A 586 20.35 -10.38 -1.81
CA GLU A 586 20.53 -8.94 -2.03
C GLU A 586 22.01 -8.57 -2.19
N GLY A 587 22.88 -9.14 -1.33
CA GLY A 587 24.33 -8.96 -1.44
C GLY A 587 24.89 -9.48 -2.76
N MET A 588 24.36 -10.59 -3.29
CA MET A 588 24.75 -11.08 -4.62
C MET A 588 24.26 -10.19 -5.76
N PHE A 589 23.06 -9.61 -5.67
CA PHE A 589 22.58 -8.61 -6.62
C PHE A 589 23.49 -7.38 -6.64
N ASP A 590 23.85 -6.87 -5.46
CA ASP A 590 24.77 -5.75 -5.32
C ASP A 590 26.15 -6.10 -5.89
N ALA A 591 26.72 -7.26 -5.53
CA ALA A 591 28.02 -7.72 -6.02
C ALA A 591 28.08 -7.88 -7.54
N LEU A 592 27.02 -8.38 -8.17
CA LEU A 592 26.94 -8.51 -9.63
C LEU A 592 27.01 -7.18 -10.37
N SER A 593 26.61 -6.08 -9.73
CA SER A 593 26.78 -4.72 -10.26
C SER A 593 28.09 -4.04 -9.83
N GLY A 594 29.05 -4.79 -9.26
CA GLY A 594 30.28 -4.23 -8.67
C GLY A 594 29.97 -3.34 -7.47
N ASN A 595 28.95 -3.71 -6.69
CA ASN A 595 28.35 -2.86 -5.67
C ASN A 595 27.91 -1.49 -6.24
N GLY A 596 27.30 -1.52 -7.42
CA GLY A 596 26.75 -0.39 -8.15
C GLY A 596 27.79 0.48 -8.85
N ARG A 597 29.04 0.02 -8.95
CA ARG A 597 30.16 0.77 -9.54
C ARG A 597 30.49 0.33 -10.96
N ASP A 598 30.02 -0.83 -11.39
CA ASP A 598 30.30 -1.32 -12.73
C ASP A 598 29.60 -0.44 -13.79
N PRO A 599 30.36 0.08 -14.76
CA PRO A 599 29.81 0.99 -15.75
C PRO A 599 29.00 0.23 -16.82
N GLY A 600 27.81 0.74 -17.13
CA GLY A 600 26.94 0.19 -18.16
C GLY A 600 26.12 -1.05 -17.75
N PHE A 601 26.01 -1.33 -16.45
CA PHE A 601 25.18 -2.41 -15.92
C PHE A 601 24.30 -1.89 -14.78
N VAL A 602 22.98 -2.00 -14.93
CA VAL A 602 22.00 -1.57 -13.92
C VAL A 602 20.86 -2.56 -13.79
N ILE A 603 20.44 -2.83 -12.55
CA ILE A 603 19.32 -3.73 -12.24
C ILE A 603 18.14 -2.88 -11.77
N VAL A 604 16.99 -3.10 -12.38
CA VAL A 604 15.71 -2.46 -12.03
C VAL A 604 14.75 -3.56 -11.59
N LYS A 605 14.12 -3.38 -10.42
CA LYS A 605 13.16 -4.32 -9.88
C LYS A 605 11.85 -3.64 -9.51
N SER A 606 10.75 -4.30 -9.80
CA SER A 606 9.42 -3.89 -9.30
C SER A 606 9.39 -3.88 -7.76
N ALA A 607 8.64 -2.96 -7.13
CA ALA A 607 8.57 -2.85 -5.67
C ALA A 607 7.89 -4.05 -5.00
N GLY A 608 6.97 -4.73 -5.70
CA GLY A 608 6.12 -5.78 -5.15
C GLY A 608 4.67 -5.33 -5.06
N ASN A 609 3.79 -6.32 -5.04
CA ASN A 609 2.33 -6.13 -4.93
C ASN A 609 1.84 -6.70 -3.59
N GLU A 610 2.48 -6.35 -2.47
CA GLU A 610 2.23 -6.99 -1.16
C GLU A 610 1.34 -6.16 -0.23
N ARG A 611 1.17 -4.87 -0.53
CA ARG A 611 0.32 -3.99 0.28
C ARG A 611 -1.14 -4.45 0.20
N GLY A 612 -1.83 -4.44 1.35
CA GLY A 612 -3.22 -4.91 1.46
C GLY A 612 -3.37 -6.44 1.50
N HIS A 613 -2.27 -7.20 1.42
CA HIS A 613 -2.31 -8.67 1.52
C HIS A 613 -2.03 -9.21 2.93
N ALA A 614 -1.75 -8.33 3.90
CA ALA A 614 -1.48 -8.69 5.28
C ALA A 614 -0.32 -9.70 5.46
N GLY A 615 0.69 -9.62 4.58
CA GLY A 615 1.86 -10.50 4.59
C GLY A 615 3.01 -10.05 5.48
N HIS A 616 2.90 -8.88 6.14
CA HIS A 616 3.90 -8.35 7.04
C HIS A 616 3.25 -7.92 8.37
N ALA A 617 3.91 -8.17 9.50
CA ALA A 617 3.53 -7.70 10.82
C ALA A 617 4.75 -7.19 11.57
N ARG A 618 4.54 -6.22 12.47
CA ARG A 618 5.60 -5.61 13.27
C ARG A 618 5.21 -5.55 14.75
N ILE A 619 6.18 -5.83 15.61
CA ILE A 619 6.17 -5.50 17.03
C ILE A 619 7.23 -4.43 17.27
N ASP A 620 6.88 -3.37 18.00
CA ASP A 620 7.79 -2.25 18.32
C ASP A 620 8.13 -2.17 19.82
N ALA A 621 7.63 -3.11 20.64
CA ALA A 621 7.87 -3.14 22.09
C ALA A 621 7.61 -4.52 22.72
N PHE A 622 8.48 -4.91 23.65
CA PHE A 622 8.27 -6.04 24.56
C PHE A 622 8.03 -5.53 25.98
N LEU A 623 6.78 -5.57 26.43
CA LEU A 623 6.40 -5.24 27.82
C LEU A 623 5.95 -6.48 28.60
N ALA A 624 5.55 -7.50 27.85
CA ALA A 624 5.23 -8.88 28.24
C ALA A 624 5.28 -9.71 26.94
N SER A 625 5.07 -11.02 27.03
CA SER A 625 4.88 -11.87 25.85
C SER A 625 3.83 -11.25 24.90
N GLN A 626 4.26 -10.97 23.66
CA GLN A 626 3.44 -10.38 22.60
C GLN A 626 2.97 -11.49 21.64
N PRO A 627 1.66 -11.70 21.47
CA PRO A 627 1.17 -12.64 20.48
C PRO A 627 1.14 -12.00 19.10
N VAL A 628 1.72 -12.69 18.11
CA VAL A 628 1.45 -12.45 16.69
C VAL A 628 0.57 -13.57 16.18
N GLU A 629 -0.60 -13.24 15.63
CA GLU A 629 -1.55 -14.22 15.12
C GLU A 629 -1.73 -14.07 13.61
N TRP A 630 -1.88 -15.20 12.92
CA TRP A 630 -2.27 -15.22 11.51
C TRP A 630 -3.39 -16.23 11.28
N ASP A 631 -4.28 -15.89 10.36
CA ASP A 631 -5.32 -16.78 9.89
C ASP A 631 -4.76 -17.61 8.71
N SER A 632 -4.92 -18.93 8.82
CA SER A 632 -4.58 -19.93 7.80
C SER A 632 -5.86 -20.36 7.08
N LEU A 633 -5.90 -20.18 5.76
CA LEU A 633 -7.03 -20.58 4.92
C LEU A 633 -7.05 -22.10 4.67
N ASP A 634 -8.24 -22.59 4.33
CA ASP A 634 -8.49 -24.00 3.98
C ASP A 634 -8.14 -24.26 2.51
N ILE A 635 -6.84 -24.18 2.21
CA ILE A 635 -6.29 -24.35 0.87
C ILE A 635 -5.16 -25.38 0.96
N ASP A 636 -5.23 -26.38 0.10
CA ASP A 636 -4.20 -27.41 -0.02
C ASP A 636 -2.88 -26.78 -0.46
N ARG A 637 -1.84 -26.97 0.37
CA ARG A 637 -0.50 -26.42 0.15
C ARG A 637 0.54 -27.18 0.96
N PHE A 638 1.78 -27.12 0.48
CA PHE A 638 2.86 -27.95 0.99
C PHE A 638 3.63 -27.34 2.15
N GLU A 639 3.67 -26.01 2.28
CA GLU A 639 4.41 -25.33 3.33
C GLU A 639 3.82 -23.93 3.60
N ASP A 640 3.68 -23.60 4.88
CA ASP A 640 3.65 -22.22 5.37
C ASP A 640 5.06 -21.82 5.80
N TYR A 641 5.52 -20.66 5.34
CA TYR A 641 6.84 -20.13 5.65
C TYR A 641 6.72 -18.71 6.20
N ILE A 642 7.21 -18.51 7.42
CA ILE A 642 7.25 -17.20 8.08
C ILE A 642 8.68 -16.94 8.55
N GLU A 643 9.20 -15.76 8.24
CA GLU A 643 10.52 -15.31 8.67
C GLU A 643 10.40 -14.10 9.58
N VAL A 644 11.18 -14.12 10.65
CA VAL A 644 11.15 -13.12 11.73
C VAL A 644 12.55 -12.55 11.89
N TRP A 645 12.66 -11.23 11.96
CA TRP A 645 13.93 -10.52 12.14
C TRP A 645 13.85 -9.52 13.28
N TYR A 646 14.91 -9.45 14.08
CA TYR A 646 15.02 -8.54 15.22
C TYR A 646 16.49 -8.19 15.52
N ASP A 647 16.69 -7.11 16.29
CA ASP A 647 18.03 -6.63 16.63
C ASP A 647 18.83 -7.70 17.38
N GLY A 648 20.07 -7.94 16.96
CA GLY A 648 20.95 -8.96 17.53
C GLY A 648 21.36 -8.72 18.98
N LEU A 649 21.15 -7.51 19.51
CA LEU A 649 21.37 -7.18 20.91
C LEU A 649 20.26 -7.67 21.84
N ASP A 650 19.09 -8.00 21.29
CA ASP A 650 17.93 -8.45 22.06
C ASP A 650 17.93 -9.99 22.17
N GLU A 651 17.58 -10.49 23.35
CA GLU A 651 17.33 -11.92 23.61
C GLU A 651 15.81 -12.13 23.71
N LEU A 652 15.27 -12.90 22.76
CA LEU A 652 13.84 -13.18 22.64
C LEU A 652 13.59 -14.69 22.68
N GLU A 653 12.43 -15.07 23.20
CA GLU A 653 11.91 -16.43 23.21
C GLU A 653 10.61 -16.53 22.40
N PHE A 654 10.39 -17.67 21.74
CA PHE A 654 9.26 -17.86 20.83
C PHE A 654 8.52 -19.16 21.12
N LYS A 655 7.19 -19.12 21.07
CA LYS A 655 6.36 -20.32 21.25
C LYS A 655 5.21 -20.33 20.26
N LEU A 656 5.14 -21.38 19.44
CA LEU A 656 4.10 -21.56 18.43
C LEU A 656 2.91 -22.32 19.03
N THR A 657 1.71 -21.85 18.76
CA THR A 657 0.45 -22.48 19.12
C THR A 657 -0.38 -22.72 17.85
N ALA A 658 -0.80 -23.97 17.64
CA ALA A 658 -1.66 -24.38 16.53
C ALA A 658 -3.14 -24.07 16.82
N PRO A 659 -4.02 -24.06 15.79
CA PRO A 659 -5.46 -23.90 15.96
C PRO A 659 -6.11 -24.92 16.90
N SER A 660 -5.53 -26.13 17.02
CA SER A 660 -5.95 -27.16 17.98
C SER A 660 -5.71 -26.78 19.45
N GLY A 661 -4.88 -25.77 19.71
CA GLY A 661 -4.36 -25.42 21.03
C GLY A 661 -3.04 -26.12 21.39
N ASP A 662 -2.54 -27.03 20.53
CA ASP A 662 -1.24 -27.67 20.74
C ASP A 662 -0.11 -26.63 20.65
N GLN A 663 0.84 -26.72 21.56
CA GLN A 663 1.96 -25.76 21.64
C GLN A 663 3.30 -26.43 21.43
N SER A 664 4.24 -25.70 20.81
CA SER A 664 5.64 -26.10 20.76
C SER A 664 6.33 -25.96 22.13
N ALA A 665 7.52 -26.55 22.24
CA ALA A 665 8.49 -26.08 23.24
C ALA A 665 8.87 -24.62 22.97
N THR A 666 9.46 -23.95 23.95
CA THR A 666 9.96 -22.58 23.81
C THR A 666 11.28 -22.56 23.04
N LEU A 667 11.31 -21.85 21.92
CA LEU A 667 12.51 -21.55 21.14
C LEU A 667 13.30 -20.44 21.82
N SER A 668 14.59 -20.63 22.00
CA SER A 668 15.49 -19.65 22.62
C SER A 668 16.92 -19.84 22.12
N ALA A 669 17.84 -18.98 22.53
CA ALA A 669 19.26 -19.13 22.18
C ALA A 669 19.87 -20.47 22.66
N THR A 670 19.36 -21.04 23.76
CA THR A 670 19.81 -22.35 24.27
C THR A 670 19.08 -23.53 23.62
N THR A 671 17.91 -23.27 23.02
CA THR A 671 17.12 -24.26 22.27
C THR A 671 16.77 -23.71 20.88
N PRO A 672 17.74 -23.63 19.94
CA PRO A 672 17.58 -22.87 18.70
C PRO A 672 16.97 -23.66 17.53
N ASP A 673 16.65 -24.96 17.67
CA ASP A 673 15.97 -25.75 16.64
C ASP A 673 14.90 -26.63 17.31
N ILE A 674 13.64 -26.37 17.00
CA ILE A 674 12.49 -27.11 17.53
C ILE A 674 11.78 -27.78 16.36
N ARG A 675 11.47 -29.06 16.53
CA ARG A 675 10.56 -29.81 15.68
C ARG A 675 9.40 -30.31 16.54
N ALA A 676 8.18 -29.96 16.17
CA ALA A 676 6.97 -30.32 16.90
C ALA A 676 5.90 -30.91 15.96
N SER A 677 5.02 -31.73 16.50
CA SER A 677 3.80 -32.19 15.82
C SER A 677 2.62 -31.49 16.50
N LEU A 678 2.07 -30.46 15.84
CA LEU A 678 1.00 -29.62 16.41
C LEU A 678 -0.28 -29.81 15.58
N GLY A 679 -1.34 -30.32 16.20
CA GLY A 679 -2.64 -30.66 15.58
C GLY A 679 -2.57 -31.50 14.29
N GLY A 680 -1.53 -32.33 14.18
CA GLY A 680 -1.28 -33.20 13.01
C GLY A 680 -0.37 -32.61 11.93
N ASN A 681 0.15 -31.38 12.12
CA ASN A 681 1.13 -30.75 11.23
C ASN A 681 2.55 -30.86 11.79
N VAL A 682 3.54 -30.98 10.91
CA VAL A 682 4.95 -30.94 11.29
C VAL A 682 5.40 -29.49 11.28
N CYS A 683 5.67 -28.94 12.45
CA CYS A 683 6.13 -27.56 12.62
C CYS A 683 7.61 -27.54 12.95
N ARG A 684 8.36 -26.64 12.33
CA ARG A 684 9.77 -26.40 12.64
C ARG A 684 10.00 -24.92 12.93
N LEU A 685 10.69 -24.63 14.05
CA LEU A 685 11.14 -23.29 14.39
C LEU A 685 12.68 -23.33 14.49
N ARG A 686 13.37 -22.42 13.80
CA ARG A 686 14.83 -22.33 13.81
C ARG A 686 15.29 -20.91 14.07
N MET A 687 16.14 -20.74 15.08
CA MET A 687 16.75 -19.47 15.44
C MET A 687 18.20 -19.41 14.95
N THR A 688 18.60 -18.27 14.40
CA THR A 688 19.99 -17.89 14.15
C THR A 688 20.24 -16.58 14.87
N THR A 689 21.00 -16.60 15.96
CA THR A 689 21.44 -15.40 16.66
C THR A 689 22.69 -14.83 16.00
N LEU A 690 22.82 -13.50 15.99
CA LEU A 690 23.97 -12.80 15.39
C LEU A 690 24.26 -13.30 13.97
N HIS A 691 23.25 -13.19 13.11
CA HIS A 691 23.29 -13.65 11.72
C HIS A 691 24.54 -13.06 11.02
N PRO A 692 25.32 -13.89 10.30
CA PRO A 692 26.63 -13.47 9.78
C PRO A 692 26.58 -12.30 8.80
N ASP A 693 25.42 -12.05 8.19
CA ASP A 693 25.25 -11.03 7.16
C ASP A 693 25.08 -9.60 7.71
N ASN A 694 24.45 -9.43 8.88
CA ASN A 694 24.13 -8.10 9.44
C ASN A 694 24.24 -8.00 10.98
N GLY A 695 24.48 -9.12 11.67
CA GLY A 695 24.53 -9.16 13.13
C GLY A 695 23.17 -9.24 13.81
N ASP A 696 22.07 -9.18 13.07
CA ASP A 696 20.72 -9.32 13.63
C ASP A 696 20.35 -10.77 13.88
N SER A 697 19.28 -11.00 14.65
CA SER A 697 18.79 -12.34 14.91
C SER A 697 17.60 -12.67 14.01
N ARG A 698 17.52 -13.93 13.59
CA ARG A 698 16.47 -14.45 12.69
C ARG A 698 15.78 -15.66 13.32
N VAL A 699 14.46 -15.75 13.15
CA VAL A 699 13.69 -17.00 13.35
C VAL A 699 12.97 -17.38 12.06
N VAL A 700 13.09 -18.64 11.66
CA VAL A 700 12.33 -19.23 10.54
C VAL A 700 11.33 -20.23 11.09
N ILE A 701 10.07 -20.10 10.67
CA ILE A 701 8.98 -21.00 11.03
C ILE A 701 8.49 -21.66 9.74
N THR A 702 8.52 -23.00 9.71
CA THR A 702 7.89 -23.78 8.65
C THR A 702 6.82 -24.70 9.21
N ILE A 703 5.67 -24.75 8.54
CA ILE A 703 4.57 -25.67 8.87
C ILE A 703 4.26 -26.46 7.61
N VAL A 704 4.38 -27.78 7.69
CA VAL A 704 4.10 -28.68 6.57
C VAL A 704 3.06 -29.72 6.96
N PRO A 705 2.37 -30.35 5.99
CA PRO A 705 1.48 -31.47 6.25
C PRO A 705 2.19 -32.59 7.03
N GLY A 706 1.46 -33.22 7.95
CA GLY A 706 1.93 -34.35 8.76
C GLY A 706 1.00 -35.54 8.60
N SER A 707 0.26 -35.86 9.67
CA SER A 707 -0.85 -36.82 9.58
C SER A 707 -2.11 -36.19 8.95
N ARG A 708 -2.11 -34.87 8.75
CA ARG A 708 -3.17 -34.07 8.12
C ARG A 708 -2.56 -32.95 7.27
N GLU A 709 -3.35 -32.40 6.37
CA GLU A 709 -3.10 -31.12 5.69
C GLU A 709 -2.90 -29.99 6.72
N ILE A 710 -2.26 -28.90 6.29
CA ILE A 710 -1.99 -27.73 7.15
C ILE A 710 -3.31 -27.22 7.74
N GLN A 711 -3.38 -27.13 9.06
CA GLN A 711 -4.62 -26.73 9.73
C GLN A 711 -5.04 -25.32 9.32
N ARG A 712 -6.30 -25.23 8.87
CA ARG A 712 -7.03 -23.96 8.77
C ARG A 712 -7.31 -23.38 10.16
N GLY A 713 -7.50 -22.07 10.21
CA GLY A 713 -7.82 -21.34 11.43
C GLY A 713 -6.62 -20.56 11.97
N ARG A 714 -6.72 -20.17 13.23
CA ARG A 714 -5.79 -19.21 13.80
C ARG A 714 -4.56 -19.88 14.41
N TRP A 715 -3.41 -19.53 13.86
CA TRP A 715 -2.11 -19.82 14.44
C TRP A 715 -1.62 -18.62 15.24
N ARG A 716 -0.82 -18.88 16.27
CA ARG A 716 -0.29 -17.85 17.16
C ARG A 716 1.17 -18.12 17.48
N LEU A 717 1.99 -17.08 17.39
CA LEU A 717 3.37 -17.06 17.85
C LEU A 717 3.46 -16.10 19.04
N ASP A 718 3.72 -16.64 20.22
CA ASP A 718 4.04 -15.85 21.40
C ASP A 718 5.52 -15.48 21.37
N ILE A 719 5.83 -14.19 21.52
CA ILE A 719 7.19 -13.64 21.49
C ILE A 719 7.46 -12.91 22.79
N GLU A 720 8.44 -13.37 23.56
CA GLU A 720 8.80 -12.82 24.86
C GLU A 720 10.22 -12.25 24.83
N GLY A 721 10.38 -10.97 25.20
CA GLY A 721 11.71 -10.37 25.34
C GLY A 721 12.28 -10.66 26.72
N THR A 722 13.17 -11.64 26.82
CA THR A 722 13.83 -12.00 28.08
C THR A 722 14.90 -10.97 28.47
N LEU A 723 15.57 -10.38 27.48
CA LEU A 723 16.51 -9.28 27.67
C LEU A 723 16.56 -8.37 26.45
N VAL A 724 15.94 -7.20 26.57
CA VAL A 724 15.89 -6.20 25.50
C VAL A 724 16.91 -5.10 25.77
N ARG A 725 17.89 -4.94 24.88
CA ARG A 725 18.99 -3.97 24.98
C ARG A 725 18.93 -2.92 23.88
N SER A 726 18.32 -3.24 22.74
CA SER A 726 18.17 -2.31 21.63
C SER A 726 17.36 -1.09 22.08
N GLY A 727 17.67 0.09 21.52
CA GLY A 727 16.92 1.31 21.80
C GLY A 727 15.52 1.34 21.17
N SER A 728 15.22 0.34 20.32
CA SER A 728 13.98 0.20 19.57
C SER A 728 13.73 -1.29 19.34
N PRO A 729 13.11 -2.02 20.30
CA PRO A 729 12.87 -3.46 20.25
C PRO A 729 11.86 -3.87 19.18
N ARG A 730 12.34 -3.81 17.96
CA ARG A 730 11.58 -4.03 16.75
C ARG A 730 11.73 -5.47 16.31
N VAL A 731 10.60 -6.12 16.05
CA VAL A 731 10.54 -7.43 15.41
C VAL A 731 9.62 -7.34 14.22
N ASP A 732 10.15 -7.68 13.06
CA ASP A 732 9.41 -7.73 11.81
C ASP A 732 9.21 -9.18 11.40
N LEU A 733 8.00 -9.51 10.95
CA LEU A 733 7.61 -10.84 10.52
C LEU A 733 7.04 -10.76 9.10
N TRP A 734 7.55 -11.59 8.21
CA TRP A 734 7.04 -11.72 6.85
C TRP A 734 6.54 -13.13 6.59
N ILE A 735 5.34 -13.22 6.05
CA ILE A 735 4.82 -14.40 5.37
C ILE A 735 5.45 -14.44 3.98
N GLU A 736 6.07 -15.56 3.63
CA GLU A 736 6.58 -15.77 2.29
C GLU A 736 5.44 -15.75 1.26
N ARG A 737 5.71 -15.13 0.12
CA ARG A 737 4.74 -14.94 -0.93
C ARG A 737 4.36 -16.27 -1.58
N THR A 738 3.07 -16.55 -1.59
CA THR A 738 2.45 -17.61 -2.38
C THR A 738 1.33 -17.05 -3.26
N ASN A 739 1.03 -17.72 -4.38
CA ASN A 739 -0.01 -17.23 -5.31
C ASN A 739 -1.42 -17.30 -4.71
N ASP A 740 -1.67 -18.28 -3.86
CA ASP A 740 -2.96 -18.52 -3.18
C ASP A 740 -3.20 -17.60 -1.98
N ARG A 741 -2.14 -16.92 -1.47
CA ARG A 741 -2.22 -15.99 -0.33
C ARG A 741 -2.95 -16.61 0.88
N ALA A 742 -2.61 -17.86 1.18
CA ALA A 742 -3.29 -18.68 2.19
C ALA A 742 -3.12 -18.16 3.63
N LEU A 743 -2.11 -17.33 3.88
CA LEU A 743 -1.73 -16.81 5.18
C LEU A 743 -1.96 -15.30 5.23
N LYS A 744 -2.56 -14.82 6.32
CA LYS A 744 -2.73 -13.38 6.57
C LYS A 744 -2.54 -13.07 8.05
N PHE A 745 -1.63 -12.16 8.37
CA PHE A 745 -1.54 -11.63 9.72
C PHE A 745 -2.84 -10.93 10.10
N THR A 746 -3.29 -11.17 11.33
CA THR A 746 -4.53 -10.58 11.85
C THR A 746 -4.36 -9.08 12.13
N ILE A 747 -3.15 -8.66 12.48
CA ILE A 747 -2.74 -7.26 12.66
C ILE A 747 -1.52 -7.01 11.78
N PRO A 748 -1.73 -6.65 10.50
CA PRO A 748 -0.62 -6.41 9.58
C PRO A 748 -0.04 -5.00 9.72
N ASP A 749 1.21 -4.84 9.29
CA ASP A 749 1.84 -3.55 9.02
C ASP A 749 2.02 -3.38 7.51
N GLU A 750 1.36 -2.37 6.94
CA GLU A 750 1.36 -2.10 5.49
C GLU A 750 2.52 -1.22 5.02
N ASP A 751 3.35 -0.73 5.94
CA ASP A 751 4.35 0.29 5.66
C ASP A 751 5.70 -0.31 5.27
N MET A 752 5.95 -1.61 5.50
CA MET A 752 7.17 -2.31 5.07
C MET A 752 6.88 -3.57 4.28
N THR A 753 6.46 -3.36 3.04
CA THR A 753 5.91 -4.40 2.17
C THR A 753 6.69 -4.58 0.87
N LEU A 754 7.83 -3.89 0.70
CA LEU A 754 8.73 -4.11 -0.45
C LEU A 754 9.11 -5.58 -0.54
N SER A 755 9.06 -6.18 -1.73
CA SER A 755 9.58 -7.54 -1.88
C SER A 755 11.09 -7.53 -2.12
N VAL A 756 11.77 -8.53 -1.59
CA VAL A 756 13.19 -8.82 -1.81
C VAL A 756 13.37 -9.36 -3.24
N PRO A 757 14.46 -9.01 -3.96
CA PRO A 757 15.61 -8.20 -3.54
C PRO A 757 15.47 -6.70 -3.89
N GLY A 758 14.25 -6.15 -3.85
CA GLY A 758 14.03 -4.71 -4.10
C GLY A 758 14.57 -3.82 -2.99
N THR A 759 14.98 -4.41 -1.89
CA THR A 759 15.60 -3.77 -0.74
C THR A 759 17.13 -3.74 -0.84
N ALA A 760 17.76 -4.35 -1.86
CA ALA A 760 19.21 -4.25 -2.11
C ALA A 760 19.68 -2.78 -2.34
N ASP A 761 20.97 -2.49 -2.12
CA ASP A 761 21.49 -1.11 -2.16
C ASP A 761 21.56 -0.55 -3.59
N THR A 762 21.96 -1.35 -4.56
CA THR A 762 22.29 -0.89 -5.92
C THR A 762 21.17 -1.12 -6.92
N VAL A 763 20.22 -2.00 -6.61
CA VAL A 763 19.00 -2.23 -7.40
C VAL A 763 18.16 -0.97 -7.38
N ILE A 764 17.58 -0.58 -8.52
CA ILE A 764 16.60 0.51 -8.60
C ILE A 764 15.20 -0.08 -8.42
N THR A 765 14.46 0.40 -7.42
CA THR A 765 13.18 -0.19 -7.01
C THR A 765 12.02 0.70 -7.41
N VAL A 766 11.02 0.14 -8.09
CA VAL A 766 9.98 0.93 -8.77
C VAL A 766 8.57 0.61 -8.25
N GLY A 767 7.92 1.60 -7.64
CA GLY A 767 6.51 1.55 -7.26
C GLY A 767 5.57 1.81 -8.45
N ALA A 768 4.27 1.56 -8.28
CA ALA A 768 3.28 1.72 -9.35
C ALA A 768 2.21 2.77 -9.06
N CYS A 769 1.98 3.65 -10.02
CA CYS A 769 0.94 4.68 -9.99
C CYS A 769 -0.02 4.56 -11.17
N HIS A 770 -1.08 5.36 -11.16
CA HIS A 770 -1.96 5.53 -12.31
C HIS A 770 -1.36 6.53 -13.31
N SER A 771 -1.53 6.26 -14.61
CA SER A 771 -1.21 7.17 -15.73
C SER A 771 -2.19 8.35 -15.80
N SER A 772 -3.47 8.11 -15.48
CA SER A 772 -4.56 9.10 -15.51
C SER A 772 -4.69 9.91 -14.21
N LEU A 773 -4.24 9.34 -13.09
CA LEU A 773 -4.20 9.97 -11.76
C LEU A 773 -2.76 9.87 -11.20
N PRO A 774 -1.81 10.67 -11.70
CA PRO A 774 -0.37 10.59 -11.37
C PRO A 774 -0.08 10.47 -9.87
N LEU A 775 -0.89 11.15 -9.05
CA LEU A 775 -0.72 11.24 -7.59
C LEU A 775 -1.42 10.12 -6.83
N ARG A 776 -1.87 9.08 -7.52
CA ARG A 776 -2.48 7.88 -6.94
C ARG A 776 -1.60 6.66 -7.22
N LEU A 777 -1.10 6.04 -6.15
CA LEU A 777 -0.50 4.71 -6.23
C LEU A 777 -1.59 3.67 -6.49
N ILE A 778 -1.23 2.59 -7.19
CA ILE A 778 -2.13 1.44 -7.25
C ILE A 778 -2.20 0.81 -5.85
N ASN A 779 -3.38 0.32 -5.46
CA ASN A 779 -3.65 -0.13 -4.09
C ASN A 779 -2.68 -1.20 -3.57
N VAL A 780 -2.14 -2.03 -4.47
CA VAL A 780 -1.24 -3.15 -4.15
C VAL A 780 0.23 -2.76 -4.11
N SER A 781 0.61 -1.57 -4.60
CA SER A 781 2.03 -1.17 -4.68
C SER A 781 2.66 -1.19 -3.29
N SER A 782 3.72 -1.98 -3.14
CA SER A 782 4.46 -2.11 -1.90
C SER A 782 5.12 -0.81 -1.45
N TYR A 783 5.18 -0.61 -0.14
CA TYR A 783 5.76 0.56 0.52
C TYR A 783 7.06 0.18 1.23
N GLY A 784 8.03 1.10 1.22
CA GLY A 784 9.16 1.09 2.14
C GLY A 784 8.91 2.02 3.34
N LEU A 785 9.92 2.38 4.13
CA LEU A 785 11.36 2.22 3.91
C LEU A 785 11.83 0.76 4.00
N THR A 786 13.11 0.52 3.77
CA THR A 786 13.76 -0.75 4.17
C THR A 786 13.82 -0.88 5.70
N ARG A 787 14.14 -2.06 6.23
CA ARG A 787 14.25 -2.29 7.68
C ARG A 787 15.32 -1.40 8.33
N ASP A 788 16.43 -1.18 7.62
CA ASP A 788 17.51 -0.24 7.96
C ASP A 788 17.24 1.23 7.55
N ARG A 789 15.99 1.55 7.17
CA ARG A 789 15.47 2.90 6.90
C ARG A 789 16.04 3.60 5.67
N ARG A 790 16.60 2.88 4.70
CA ARG A 790 16.94 3.44 3.37
C ARG A 790 15.67 3.81 2.60
N ALA A 791 15.79 4.91 1.87
CA ALA A 791 14.77 5.46 0.98
C ALA A 791 14.47 4.52 -0.20
N LYS A 792 13.42 3.71 -0.05
CA LYS A 792 12.85 2.80 -1.06
C LYS A 792 11.32 2.86 -1.02
N PRO A 793 10.61 2.64 -2.15
CA PRO A 793 11.14 2.50 -3.51
C PRO A 793 11.86 3.79 -3.96
N ASP A 794 12.65 3.73 -5.02
CA ASP A 794 13.43 4.89 -5.48
C ASP A 794 12.53 5.88 -6.22
N VAL A 795 11.67 5.37 -7.10
CA VAL A 795 10.69 6.14 -7.87
C VAL A 795 9.45 5.30 -8.09
N CYS A 796 8.44 5.87 -8.72
CA CYS A 796 7.31 5.13 -9.27
C CYS A 796 7.10 5.42 -10.76
N ALA A 797 6.35 4.56 -11.43
CA ALA A 797 5.95 4.72 -12.82
C ALA A 797 4.53 4.15 -13.03
N PRO A 798 3.89 4.40 -14.18
CA PRO A 798 2.57 3.86 -14.47
C PRO A 798 2.53 2.33 -14.39
N GLY A 799 1.59 1.79 -13.61
CA GLY A 799 1.36 0.36 -13.48
C GLY A 799 -0.12 -0.02 -13.37
N ALA A 800 -1.04 0.91 -13.63
CA ALA A 800 -2.47 0.64 -13.64
C ALA A 800 -2.94 0.27 -15.06
N HIS A 801 -3.34 -0.99 -15.26
CA HIS A 801 -3.93 -1.49 -16.51
C HIS A 801 -3.10 -1.23 -17.77
N ILE A 802 -1.77 -1.29 -17.70
CA ILE A 802 -0.91 -1.00 -18.84
C ILE A 802 -1.16 -2.04 -19.93
N GLU A 803 -1.60 -1.58 -21.09
CA GLU A 803 -1.68 -2.41 -22.29
C GLU A 803 -0.28 -2.69 -22.82
N ALA A 804 0.01 -3.89 -23.32
CA ALA A 804 1.25 -4.24 -24.01
C ALA A 804 1.06 -5.52 -24.83
N ALA A 805 2.12 -6.02 -25.46
CA ALA A 805 2.07 -7.24 -26.28
C ALA A 805 1.44 -8.43 -25.54
N LEU A 806 0.52 -9.12 -26.20
CA LEU A 806 -0.09 -10.37 -25.76
C LEU A 806 0.65 -11.55 -26.37
N ALA A 807 1.10 -12.45 -25.51
CA ALA A 807 1.86 -13.64 -25.90
C ALA A 807 0.97 -14.83 -26.25
N ASN A 808 1.55 -15.83 -26.92
CA ASN A 808 0.98 -17.16 -27.14
C ASN A 808 -0.34 -17.14 -27.92
N THR A 809 -0.41 -16.29 -28.94
CA THR A 809 -1.57 -16.19 -29.86
C THR A 809 -1.13 -16.29 -31.32
N ASP A 810 -2.03 -16.75 -32.17
CA ASP A 810 -1.82 -16.82 -33.63
C ASP A 810 -1.79 -15.41 -34.27
N ASP A 811 -2.39 -14.41 -33.62
CA ASP A 811 -2.19 -13.00 -33.93
C ASP A 811 -0.93 -12.49 -33.21
N HIS A 812 0.17 -12.38 -33.96
CA HIS A 812 1.47 -11.90 -33.48
C HIS A 812 1.55 -10.37 -33.27
N ARG A 813 0.40 -9.69 -33.29
CA ARG A 813 0.25 -8.25 -33.03
C ARG A 813 -0.73 -7.95 -31.88
N ALA A 814 -1.27 -8.99 -31.24
CA ALA A 814 -2.30 -8.84 -30.23
C ALA A 814 -1.78 -8.11 -28.97
N THR A 815 -2.68 -7.46 -28.24
CA THR A 815 -2.37 -6.71 -27.03
C THR A 815 -3.23 -7.15 -25.84
N ILE A 816 -2.74 -6.90 -24.62
CA ILE A 816 -3.44 -7.16 -23.36
C ILE A 816 -3.05 -6.15 -22.29
N ALA A 817 -3.98 -5.80 -21.41
CA ALA A 817 -3.77 -4.88 -20.29
C ALA A 817 -3.52 -5.61 -18.96
N PHE A 818 -2.40 -5.31 -18.29
CA PHE A 818 -2.07 -5.83 -16.96
C PHE A 818 -1.81 -4.71 -15.93
N PRO A 819 -2.25 -4.88 -14.67
CA PRO A 819 -1.87 -4.01 -13.57
C PRO A 819 -0.71 -4.58 -12.74
N GLY A 820 0.04 -3.72 -12.05
CA GLY A 820 1.03 -4.09 -11.04
C GLY A 820 2.34 -3.32 -11.12
N THR A 821 3.17 -3.45 -10.09
CA THR A 821 4.55 -2.91 -10.12
C THR A 821 5.42 -3.55 -11.21
N SER A 822 5.06 -4.75 -11.66
CA SER A 822 5.68 -5.42 -12.81
C SER A 822 5.54 -4.63 -14.11
N MET A 823 4.49 -3.82 -14.26
CA MET A 823 4.29 -2.97 -15.44
C MET A 823 4.94 -1.59 -15.26
N ALA A 824 5.20 -1.17 -14.02
CA ALA A 824 5.89 0.09 -13.74
C ALA A 824 7.41 -0.01 -13.94
N ALA A 825 8.05 -1.07 -13.43
CA ALA A 825 9.50 -1.30 -13.57
C ALA A 825 10.04 -1.20 -15.01
N PRO A 826 9.42 -1.80 -16.04
CA PRO A 826 9.94 -1.75 -17.41
C PRO A 826 9.94 -0.34 -18.02
N HIS A 827 9.11 0.60 -17.54
CA HIS A 827 9.19 2.00 -17.97
C HIS A 827 10.54 2.61 -17.56
N VAL A 828 10.97 2.36 -16.31
CA VAL A 828 12.27 2.83 -15.78
C VAL A 828 13.42 2.11 -16.47
N THR A 829 13.29 0.80 -16.71
CA THR A 829 14.30 0.01 -17.45
C THR A 829 14.54 0.59 -18.84
N GLY A 830 13.49 0.85 -19.61
CA GLY A 830 13.61 1.44 -20.94
C GLY A 830 14.21 2.84 -20.90
N ALA A 831 13.82 3.69 -19.94
CA ALA A 831 14.37 5.04 -19.81
C ALA A 831 15.88 5.02 -19.54
N LEU A 832 16.34 4.08 -18.70
CA LEU A 832 17.77 3.85 -18.47
C LEU A 832 18.47 3.29 -19.71
N ALA A 833 17.82 2.42 -20.48
CA ALA A 833 18.36 1.92 -21.74
C ALA A 833 18.55 3.06 -22.77
N LEU A 834 17.64 4.03 -22.86
CA LEU A 834 17.82 5.23 -23.71
C LEU A 834 19.07 6.03 -23.32
N VAL A 835 19.28 6.27 -22.02
CA VAL A 835 20.47 6.98 -21.52
C VAL A 835 21.76 6.22 -21.82
N LEU A 836 21.76 4.90 -21.55
CA LEU A 836 22.90 4.03 -21.80
C LEU A 836 23.23 3.94 -23.30
N SER A 837 22.19 3.86 -24.14
CA SER A 837 22.28 3.87 -25.60
C SER A 837 22.93 5.16 -26.07
N HIS A 838 22.44 6.32 -25.64
CA HIS A 838 23.00 7.60 -26.05
C HIS A 838 24.48 7.76 -25.72
N ARG A 839 24.92 7.19 -24.58
CA ARG A 839 26.32 7.24 -24.15
C ARG A 839 27.24 6.26 -24.87
N HIS A 840 26.71 5.24 -25.55
CA HIS A 840 27.52 4.19 -26.15
C HIS A 840 28.20 4.59 -27.49
N PRO A 841 27.56 5.31 -28.42
CA PRO A 841 28.18 5.71 -29.69
C PRO A 841 29.12 6.91 -29.62
N GLN A 842 28.98 7.79 -28.61
CA GLN A 842 29.43 9.17 -28.78
C GLN A 842 30.90 9.46 -28.42
N ALA A 843 31.65 8.55 -27.80
CA ALA A 843 33.12 8.63 -27.76
C ALA A 843 33.70 7.37 -27.10
N PRO A 844 34.68 6.68 -27.72
CA PRO A 844 35.41 5.58 -27.06
C PRO A 844 36.10 5.99 -25.73
N ASN A 845 36.16 7.29 -25.42
CA ASN A 845 36.74 7.86 -24.20
C ASN A 845 35.71 8.40 -23.18
N ARG A 846 34.39 8.33 -23.42
CA ARG A 846 33.38 8.77 -22.43
C ARG A 846 32.94 7.57 -21.59
N PRO A 847 33.22 7.55 -20.28
CA PRO A 847 32.86 6.41 -19.44
C PRO A 847 31.34 6.27 -19.35
N GLN A 848 30.86 5.03 -19.40
CA GLN A 848 29.47 4.68 -19.15
C GLN A 848 29.08 4.97 -17.70
N TYR A 849 27.79 5.24 -17.46
CA TYR A 849 27.27 5.45 -16.12
C TYR A 849 27.11 4.12 -15.37
N ASN A 850 27.34 4.13 -14.07
CA ASN A 850 27.06 3.00 -13.20
C ASN A 850 25.70 3.13 -12.48
N ALA A 851 25.24 2.06 -11.85
CA ALA A 851 23.93 2.01 -11.18
C ALA A 851 23.74 3.13 -10.15
N ARG A 852 24.77 3.50 -9.39
CA ARG A 852 24.68 4.58 -8.39
C ARG A 852 24.45 5.95 -9.02
N GLN A 853 25.15 6.26 -10.10
CA GLN A 853 24.98 7.51 -10.85
C GLN A 853 23.58 7.59 -11.49
N LEU A 854 23.15 6.49 -12.11
CA LEU A 854 21.84 6.38 -12.74
C LEU A 854 20.71 6.55 -11.71
N ARG A 855 20.78 5.86 -10.57
CA ARG A 855 19.83 5.99 -9.45
C ARG A 855 19.75 7.43 -8.94
N ALA A 856 20.89 8.07 -8.68
CA ALA A 856 20.91 9.45 -8.18
C ALA A 856 20.28 10.45 -9.16
N ALA A 857 20.55 10.30 -10.46
CA ALA A 857 19.94 11.14 -11.49
C ALA A 857 18.43 10.89 -11.61
N LEU A 858 18.01 9.62 -11.56
CA LEU A 858 16.60 9.22 -11.57
C LEU A 858 15.84 9.87 -10.40
N CYS A 859 16.34 9.72 -9.17
CA CYS A 859 15.70 10.31 -7.99
C CYS A 859 15.65 11.85 -8.05
N ARG A 860 16.67 12.50 -8.65
CA ARG A 860 16.74 13.96 -8.77
C ARG A 860 15.76 14.52 -9.81
N THR A 861 15.48 13.75 -10.85
CA THR A 861 14.66 14.18 -12.00
C THR A 861 13.21 13.74 -11.89
N ALA A 862 12.89 12.86 -10.94
CA ALA A 862 11.54 12.41 -10.67
C ALA A 862 10.58 13.57 -10.36
N MET A 863 9.35 13.47 -10.88
CA MET A 863 8.25 14.39 -10.60
C MET A 863 7.65 14.06 -9.23
N GLY A 864 8.19 14.66 -8.17
CA GLY A 864 7.69 14.54 -6.80
C GLY A 864 7.01 15.81 -6.31
N VAL A 865 6.03 15.66 -5.42
CA VAL A 865 5.45 16.81 -4.71
C VAL A 865 6.32 17.08 -3.49
N ASN A 866 6.97 18.25 -3.44
CA ASN A 866 7.91 18.75 -2.41
C ASN A 866 9.39 18.31 -2.48
N GLY A 867 9.77 17.44 -3.42
CA GLY A 867 11.16 17.02 -3.66
C GLY A 867 11.77 16.13 -2.57
N ARG A 868 10.95 15.51 -1.71
CA ARG A 868 11.38 14.53 -0.69
C ARG A 868 10.88 13.13 -1.01
N HIS A 869 11.55 12.14 -0.42
CA HIS A 869 11.16 10.74 -0.52
C HIS A 869 9.84 10.46 0.22
N ASN A 870 9.00 9.63 -0.39
CA ASN A 870 7.76 9.06 0.14
C ASN A 870 7.86 7.52 0.10
N SER A 871 7.29 6.86 1.10
CA SER A 871 7.33 5.39 1.28
C SER A 871 6.73 4.60 0.12
N GLY A 872 5.81 5.16 -0.67
CA GLY A 872 5.22 4.50 -1.84
C GLY A 872 5.65 5.11 -3.18
N PHE A 873 5.66 6.45 -3.29
CA PHE A 873 6.04 7.15 -4.53
C PHE A 873 7.55 7.21 -4.77
N GLY A 874 8.36 6.85 -3.77
CA GLY A 874 9.79 7.10 -3.81
C GLY A 874 10.08 8.59 -3.83
N PHE A 875 11.06 9.02 -4.63
CA PHE A 875 11.34 10.44 -4.87
C PHE A 875 10.35 11.10 -5.85
N GLY A 876 9.43 10.33 -6.44
CA GLY A 876 8.41 10.82 -7.36
C GLY A 876 8.23 9.91 -8.57
N MET A 877 7.46 10.40 -9.53
CA MET A 877 7.18 9.68 -10.78
C MET A 877 8.33 9.84 -11.78
N LEU A 878 8.59 8.81 -12.59
CA LEU A 878 9.56 8.85 -13.68
C LEU A 878 9.27 10.01 -14.65
N ASP A 879 10.30 10.81 -14.94
CA ASP A 879 10.36 11.73 -16.08
C ASP A 879 11.56 11.34 -16.95
N ALA A 880 11.30 10.54 -17.99
CA ALA A 880 12.34 10.00 -18.86
C ALA A 880 13.08 11.11 -19.60
N GLN A 881 12.37 12.19 -19.98
CA GLN A 881 12.98 13.32 -20.66
C GLN A 881 13.94 14.09 -19.76
N ALA A 882 13.52 14.42 -18.53
CA ALA A 882 14.36 15.13 -17.57
C ALA A 882 15.60 14.30 -17.19
N LEU A 883 15.43 12.99 -16.99
CA LEU A 883 16.53 12.04 -16.78
C LEU A 883 17.52 12.06 -17.95
N PHE A 884 17.02 11.93 -19.17
CA PHE A 884 17.83 11.91 -20.38
C PHE A 884 18.60 13.20 -20.57
N VAL A 885 17.93 14.36 -20.45
CA VAL A 885 18.55 15.68 -20.60
C VAL A 885 19.64 15.91 -19.55
N MET A 886 19.43 15.46 -18.30
CA MET A 886 20.45 15.56 -17.25
C MET A 886 21.70 14.72 -17.56
N LEU A 887 21.54 13.59 -18.24
CA LEU A 887 22.60 12.61 -18.50
C LEU A 887 23.07 12.58 -19.96
N ARG A 888 22.65 13.53 -20.79
CA ARG A 888 23.12 13.67 -22.19
C ARG A 888 24.63 13.95 -22.27
#